data_AF-A0A951SJD7-F1
#
_entry.id   AF-A0A951SJD7-F1
#
_cell.length_a   1.000
_cell.length_b   1.000
_cell.length_c   1.000
_cell.angle_alpha   90.00
_cell.angle_beta   90.00
_cell.angle_gamma   90.00
#
_symmetry.space_group_name_H-M   'P 1'
#
loop_
_entity.id
_entity.type
_entity.pdbx_description
1 polymer ?
#
loop_
_entity_poly.entity_id
_entity_poly.type
_entity_poly.pdbx_seq_one_letter_code
_entity_poly.pdbx_strand_id
1 'polypeptide(L)'
;MTAAGPITWFASATVLLPLLGAALCFLKGGRFGAAVVLVSCVASAAGAFGLAVALPAGRWAEVPLGGWPAPLGIAWRVDGLSSLFLLTGALISTAVAAFAEPYFQAKGGKALADHFRPHLLMLLAGLNALFLSGDAFNLYVTLEIVSLAAVGLVALDGGRTALMAAMRYLIVAMLGSLAYLLGVALLYGAYGVLDLALLSREIEPGVAPSVALALMTVGLFAKGACFPLHAWLPPAHASAPAPASALLSGLVVKGALYILFRLWVDVFPGALSLDWAAQAVGACGAAAVLWGSLLALRQKRVKPLLAYSTLAQIGYLLMTVPLMLSAADGAAYSGMAFLVVSHAFAKAAMFLAAGSLTYSLGHDRIELIKGTAGWHPVVTFTLAIGGLTLIGLPPSGGFVAKWLLLEAALASGQWWWAVVLLGGSLFAAGYVFRIVSHTLLRNRDRTRRARRLPTRMEVVALLLAVVSSALGLAAAVPLGLLDAAPAEETVAYLSWLPPALILLSSLVPGLIIFLLPEERRRLRTVLNLTGAVVKLVVVGLVLIGVYQGLRFEAAVPFLPGLPLYLRIDALSMLFVTLSASLWLVTTVYAIGYLEGSPHRSRFFGFFSICVTATVGIAMAGNFITFFIFYELLTLSTFPLVVHRGTAKVMRAGYSYLAYSLGGSTALLLGMAWLYALIGTLDFTEAGGTLDAVDVDGNPLPFVLIFILLIGGVGAKAALVPLHGWLPKAMAAPAPVSALLHAVAVVKAGAFGVLRIVYDVFGGTLAQGMGLAAGLAVVAAVTILYGSLRALYQDDLKRRLAYSTVSQVSYIVLGAALLGPVGTIGGLVHLVHQGIMKITLFFCAGNLAETLGIHKVGEMAGVGRRMPWTMAAFSVAALGMIGLPPMAGFVSKWYLGTGALAAGEAWVVAVLLASSLLNAAYFLPILHAAWFRAPPAGAAKGRHEAKSSLLWPTLVTAALTVILGLFASSPVAPLTWAEYIATQEFYP
;
A
#
# COMPACT_ATOMS: atom_id res chain seq x y z
N MET A 1 4.73 34.28 -32.99
CA MET A 1 3.38 33.82 -32.60
C MET A 1 3.39 33.68 -31.09
N THR A 2 2.67 34.52 -30.37
CA THR A 2 2.68 34.57 -28.90
C THR A 2 2.12 33.26 -28.33
N ALA A 3 2.67 32.78 -27.20
CA ALA A 3 2.31 31.53 -26.53
C ALA A 3 0.82 31.41 -26.14
N ALA A 4 0.04 32.49 -26.26
CA ALA A 4 -1.41 32.51 -26.01
C ALA A 4 -2.23 31.70 -27.03
N GLY A 5 -1.79 31.62 -28.30
CA GLY A 5 -2.58 30.98 -29.36
C GLY A 5 -2.93 29.51 -29.10
N PRO A 6 -1.94 28.62 -28.83
CA PRO A 6 -2.21 27.21 -28.57
C PRO A 6 -3.07 26.97 -27.32
N ILE A 7 -2.85 27.74 -26.25
CA ILE A 7 -3.59 27.62 -24.99
C ILE A 7 -5.08 27.91 -25.22
N THR A 8 -5.41 28.97 -25.93
CA THR A 8 -6.81 29.30 -26.29
C THR A 8 -7.47 28.17 -27.08
N TRP A 9 -6.81 27.65 -28.11
CA TRP A 9 -7.36 26.56 -28.93
C TRP A 9 -7.62 25.29 -28.12
N PHE A 10 -6.66 24.86 -27.29
CA PHE A 10 -6.83 23.68 -26.46
C PHE A 10 -7.94 23.87 -25.42
N ALA A 11 -7.99 25.03 -24.74
CA ALA A 11 -9.04 25.34 -23.76
C ALA A 11 -10.43 25.30 -24.42
N SER A 12 -10.61 25.98 -25.55
CA SER A 12 -11.89 25.98 -26.29
C SER A 12 -12.28 24.59 -26.77
N ALA A 13 -11.34 23.80 -27.30
CA ALA A 13 -11.60 22.44 -27.74
C ALA A 13 -12.06 21.53 -26.60
N THR A 14 -11.46 21.65 -25.40
CA THR A 14 -11.84 20.83 -24.24
C THR A 14 -13.27 21.07 -23.77
N VAL A 15 -13.82 22.27 -23.93
CA VAL A 15 -15.20 22.59 -23.50
C VAL A 15 -16.21 22.38 -24.63
N LEU A 16 -15.92 22.92 -25.82
CA LEU A 16 -16.89 22.97 -26.93
C LEU A 16 -17.11 21.60 -27.58
N LEU A 17 -16.07 20.77 -27.72
CA LEU A 17 -16.23 19.47 -28.38
C LEU A 17 -17.14 18.51 -27.60
N PRO A 18 -17.02 18.34 -26.27
CA PRO A 18 -17.99 17.57 -25.51
C PRO A 18 -19.39 18.19 -25.56
N LEU A 19 -19.53 19.51 -25.53
CA LEU A 19 -20.84 20.17 -25.58
C LEU A 19 -21.56 19.91 -26.92
N LEU A 20 -20.87 20.11 -28.04
CA LEU A 20 -21.38 19.79 -29.38
C LEU A 20 -21.67 18.29 -29.52
N GLY A 21 -20.77 17.45 -29.01
CA GLY A 21 -20.98 16.01 -28.97
C GLY A 21 -22.21 15.60 -28.18
N ALA A 22 -22.54 16.29 -27.08
CA ALA A 22 -23.73 16.04 -26.28
C ALA A 22 -25.00 16.33 -27.10
N ALA A 23 -25.04 17.47 -27.79
CA ALA A 23 -26.15 17.83 -28.68
C ALA A 23 -26.30 16.81 -29.83
N LEU A 24 -25.20 16.40 -30.46
CA LEU A 24 -25.22 15.39 -31.53
C LEU A 24 -25.72 14.02 -31.04
N CYS A 25 -25.32 13.61 -29.83
CA CYS A 25 -25.79 12.37 -29.22
C CYS A 25 -27.27 12.42 -28.85
N PHE A 26 -27.77 13.58 -28.42
CA PHE A 26 -29.18 13.80 -28.14
C PHE A 26 -30.04 13.70 -29.41
N LEU A 27 -29.56 14.29 -30.52
CA LEU A 27 -30.24 14.24 -31.81
C LEU A 27 -30.22 12.84 -32.45
N LYS A 28 -29.10 12.11 -32.32
CA LYS A 28 -28.91 10.80 -32.99
C LYS A 28 -28.15 9.80 -32.12
N GLY A 29 -28.87 8.77 -31.65
CA GLY A 29 -28.32 7.68 -30.84
C GLY A 29 -27.64 6.55 -31.63
N GLY A 30 -27.56 5.36 -31.02
CA GLY A 30 -26.99 4.16 -31.61
C GLY A 30 -25.47 4.20 -31.83
N ARG A 31 -25.00 3.61 -32.94
CA ARG A 31 -23.56 3.51 -33.26
C ARG A 31 -22.93 4.89 -33.51
N PHE A 32 -23.68 5.82 -34.10
CA PHE A 32 -23.25 7.20 -34.30
C PHE A 32 -22.99 7.88 -32.95
N GLY A 33 -23.97 7.87 -32.04
CA GLY A 33 -23.78 8.41 -30.69
C GLY A 33 -22.62 7.76 -29.94
N ALA A 34 -22.43 6.44 -30.06
CA ALA A 34 -21.28 5.75 -29.45
C ALA A 34 -19.93 6.25 -29.98
N ALA A 35 -19.81 6.49 -31.29
CA ALA A 35 -18.61 7.05 -31.90
C ALA A 35 -18.39 8.51 -31.48
N VAL A 36 -19.43 9.34 -31.51
CA VAL A 36 -19.37 10.76 -31.10
C VAL A 36 -18.88 10.90 -29.67
N VAL A 37 -19.40 10.10 -28.73
CA VAL A 37 -18.92 10.13 -27.33
C VAL A 37 -17.44 9.79 -27.24
N LEU A 38 -17.01 8.70 -27.88
CA LEU A 38 -15.61 8.28 -27.77
C LEU A 38 -14.67 9.33 -28.37
N VAL A 39 -15.00 9.85 -29.55
CA VAL A 39 -14.21 10.90 -30.22
C VAL A 39 -14.16 12.17 -29.38
N SER A 40 -15.30 12.62 -28.83
CA SER A 40 -15.37 13.83 -28.00
C SER A 40 -14.55 13.68 -26.71
N CYS A 41 -14.63 12.53 -26.04
CA CYS A 41 -13.84 12.25 -24.84
C CYS A 41 -12.32 12.20 -25.14
N VAL A 42 -11.93 11.54 -26.24
CA VAL A 42 -10.51 11.47 -26.66
C VAL A 42 -9.98 12.84 -27.07
N ALA A 43 -10.77 13.63 -27.81
CA ALA A 43 -10.39 14.99 -28.18
C ALA A 43 -10.25 15.91 -26.95
N SER A 44 -11.15 15.78 -25.96
CA SER A 44 -11.02 16.47 -24.68
C SER A 44 -9.75 16.04 -23.92
N ALA A 45 -9.37 14.76 -23.97
CA ALA A 45 -8.15 14.28 -23.33
C ALA A 45 -6.89 14.83 -24.01
N ALA A 46 -6.89 14.86 -25.35
CA ALA A 46 -5.81 15.46 -26.14
C ALA A 46 -5.69 16.98 -25.88
N GLY A 47 -6.81 17.69 -25.80
CA GLY A 47 -6.82 19.12 -25.45
C GLY A 47 -6.30 19.39 -24.04
N ALA A 48 -6.73 18.60 -23.05
CA ALA A 48 -6.25 18.73 -21.68
C ALA A 48 -4.74 18.42 -21.55
N PHE A 49 -4.25 17.42 -22.29
CA PHE A 49 -2.82 17.13 -22.38
C PHE A 49 -2.04 18.27 -23.06
N GLY A 50 -2.60 18.82 -24.14
CA GLY A 50 -2.04 19.99 -24.82
C GLY A 50 -1.90 21.19 -23.88
N LEU A 51 -2.89 21.46 -23.02
CA LEU A 51 -2.81 22.51 -22.00
C LEU A 51 -1.70 22.24 -20.97
N ALA A 52 -1.63 21.02 -20.45
CA ALA A 52 -0.61 20.66 -19.45
C ALA A 52 0.83 20.77 -19.98
N VAL A 53 1.04 20.55 -21.29
CA VAL A 53 2.35 20.69 -21.95
C VAL A 53 2.63 22.13 -22.37
N ALA A 54 1.61 22.86 -22.83
CA ALA A 54 1.77 24.24 -23.32
C ALA A 54 2.01 25.25 -22.20
N LEU A 55 1.60 24.94 -20.98
CA LEU A 55 1.75 25.80 -19.81
C LEU A 55 3.10 25.53 -19.11
N PRO A 56 3.99 26.52 -18.98
CA PRO A 56 5.21 26.35 -18.19
C PRO A 56 4.88 26.05 -16.72
N ALA A 57 5.70 25.20 -16.08
CA ALA A 57 5.58 24.85 -14.66
C ALA A 57 5.48 26.11 -13.77
N GLY A 58 4.56 26.07 -12.80
CA GLY A 58 4.33 27.17 -11.86
C GLY A 58 3.77 28.47 -12.46
N ARG A 59 3.38 28.50 -13.74
CA ARG A 59 2.72 29.65 -14.38
C ARG A 59 1.23 29.42 -14.56
N TRP A 60 0.50 30.50 -14.81
CA TRP A 60 -0.91 30.46 -15.17
C TRP A 60 -1.17 31.41 -16.34
N ALA A 61 -2.24 31.16 -17.09
CA ALA A 61 -2.66 31.94 -18.24
C ALA A 61 -4.16 32.25 -18.19
N GLU A 62 -4.53 33.45 -18.59
CA GLU A 62 -5.92 33.86 -18.78
C GLU A 62 -6.27 33.90 -20.27
N VAL A 63 -7.45 33.38 -20.59
CA VAL A 63 -8.03 33.36 -21.93
C VAL A 63 -9.36 34.13 -21.87
N PRO A 64 -9.40 35.41 -22.30
CA PRO A 64 -10.63 36.18 -22.30
C PRO A 64 -11.62 35.63 -23.34
N LEU A 65 -12.86 35.41 -22.93
CA LEU A 65 -13.93 34.97 -23.81
C LEU A 65 -14.58 36.19 -24.49
N GLY A 66 -14.78 36.11 -25.80
CA GLY A 66 -15.47 37.15 -26.57
C GLY A 66 -14.68 38.45 -26.76
N GLY A 67 -13.40 38.49 -26.38
CA GLY A 67 -12.53 39.66 -26.60
C GLY A 67 -12.69 40.80 -25.60
N TRP A 68 -13.48 40.61 -24.54
CA TRP A 68 -13.68 41.61 -23.47
C TRP A 68 -12.72 41.31 -22.30
N PRO A 69 -11.92 42.29 -21.82
CA PRO A 69 -11.09 42.11 -20.64
C PRO A 69 -11.91 42.18 -19.34
N ALA A 70 -11.34 41.69 -18.23
CA ALA A 70 -11.87 41.94 -16.89
C ALA A 70 -11.94 43.46 -16.63
N PRO A 71 -12.96 43.98 -15.92
CA PRO A 71 -13.98 43.25 -15.16
C PRO A 71 -15.28 42.91 -15.92
N LEU A 72 -15.42 43.35 -17.18
CA LEU A 72 -16.67 43.17 -17.95
C LEU A 72 -16.74 41.82 -18.70
N GLY A 73 -15.60 41.22 -19.00
CA GLY A 73 -15.50 39.94 -19.70
C GLY A 73 -15.36 38.73 -18.77
N ILE A 74 -15.75 37.56 -19.29
CA ILE A 74 -15.49 36.27 -18.62
C ILE A 74 -14.14 35.73 -19.12
N ALA A 75 -13.24 35.38 -18.21
CA ALA A 75 -11.97 34.76 -18.55
C ALA A 75 -11.93 33.27 -18.16
N TRP A 76 -11.22 32.49 -18.96
CA TRP A 76 -10.78 31.16 -18.57
C TRP A 76 -9.37 31.19 -18.00
N ARG A 77 -9.18 30.68 -16.78
CA ARG A 77 -7.91 30.55 -16.09
C ARG A 77 -7.35 29.13 -16.25
N VAL A 78 -6.20 29.03 -16.90
CA VAL A 78 -5.43 27.79 -17.09
C VAL A 78 -4.22 27.82 -16.17
N ASP A 79 -4.11 26.85 -15.26
CA ASP A 79 -2.95 26.64 -14.40
C ASP A 79 -2.69 25.15 -14.17
N GLY A 80 -1.69 24.81 -13.36
CA GLY A 80 -1.34 23.42 -13.05
C GLY A 80 -2.51 22.63 -12.45
N LEU A 81 -3.27 23.25 -11.52
CA LEU A 81 -4.41 22.61 -10.88
C LEU A 81 -5.55 22.37 -11.88
N SER A 82 -5.94 23.36 -12.68
CA SER A 82 -7.00 23.18 -13.67
C SER A 82 -6.59 22.16 -14.74
N SER A 83 -5.32 22.14 -15.15
CA SER A 83 -4.78 21.14 -16.10
C SER A 83 -4.88 19.71 -15.56
N LEU A 84 -4.53 19.47 -14.30
CA LEU A 84 -4.66 18.16 -13.66
C LEU A 84 -6.12 17.68 -13.57
N PHE A 85 -7.04 18.58 -13.23
CA PHE A 85 -8.48 18.25 -13.16
C PHE A 85 -9.07 17.97 -14.54
N LEU A 86 -8.72 18.75 -15.56
CA LEU A 86 -9.13 18.53 -16.95
C LEU A 86 -8.64 17.17 -17.47
N LEU A 87 -7.36 16.84 -17.27
CA LEU A 87 -6.78 15.55 -17.64
C LEU A 87 -7.50 14.39 -16.94
N THR A 88 -7.72 14.52 -15.64
CA THR A 88 -8.42 13.50 -14.83
C THR A 88 -9.85 13.30 -15.32
N GLY A 89 -10.58 14.40 -15.56
CA GLY A 89 -11.95 14.41 -16.09
C GLY A 89 -12.06 13.70 -17.43
N ALA A 90 -11.16 14.04 -18.36
CA ALA A 90 -11.17 13.49 -19.70
C ALA A 90 -10.78 11.99 -19.73
N LEU A 91 -9.76 11.58 -18.98
CA LEU A 91 -9.33 10.18 -18.91
C LEU A 91 -10.38 9.28 -18.27
N ILE A 92 -10.98 9.70 -17.15
CA ILE A 92 -12.05 8.95 -16.49
C ILE A 92 -13.28 8.88 -17.40
N SER A 93 -13.67 9.99 -18.04
CA SER A 93 -14.83 10.00 -18.95
C SER A 93 -14.62 9.11 -20.18
N THR A 94 -13.40 9.06 -20.73
CA THR A 94 -13.04 8.15 -21.82
C THR A 94 -13.15 6.69 -21.39
N ALA A 95 -12.61 6.35 -20.21
CA ALA A 95 -12.70 5.02 -19.66
C ALA A 95 -14.15 4.61 -19.37
N VAL A 96 -14.94 5.50 -18.76
CA VAL A 96 -16.35 5.26 -18.47
C VAL A 96 -17.16 5.07 -19.76
N ALA A 97 -16.92 5.87 -20.81
CA ALA A 97 -17.54 5.68 -22.11
C ALA A 97 -17.23 4.28 -22.69
N ALA A 98 -15.97 3.84 -22.58
CA ALA A 98 -15.56 2.53 -23.05
C ALA A 98 -16.20 1.37 -22.25
N PHE A 99 -16.34 1.54 -20.94
CA PHE A 99 -16.99 0.55 -20.07
C PHE A 99 -18.51 0.50 -20.26
N ALA A 100 -19.15 1.66 -20.48
CA ALA A 100 -20.60 1.80 -20.53
C ALA A 100 -21.24 1.00 -21.68
N GLU A 101 -20.56 0.90 -22.83
CA GLU A 101 -21.07 0.24 -24.02
C GLU A 101 -21.46 -1.25 -23.78
N PRO A 102 -20.54 -2.15 -23.39
CA PRO A 102 -20.91 -3.55 -23.09
C PRO A 102 -21.80 -3.70 -21.86
N TYR A 103 -21.74 -2.75 -20.90
CA TYR A 103 -22.55 -2.77 -19.69
C TYR A 103 -24.04 -2.55 -20.00
N PHE A 104 -24.38 -1.51 -20.78
CA PHE A 104 -25.77 -1.16 -21.08
C PHE A 104 -26.41 -2.08 -22.13
N GLN A 105 -25.63 -2.61 -23.08
CA GLN A 105 -26.10 -3.63 -24.03
C GLN A 105 -26.74 -4.84 -23.32
N ALA A 106 -26.28 -5.16 -22.11
CA ALA A 106 -26.73 -6.33 -21.36
C ALA A 106 -27.87 -6.08 -20.35
N LYS A 107 -28.13 -4.82 -19.96
CA LYS A 107 -29.00 -4.45 -18.82
C LYS A 107 -30.33 -3.78 -19.23
N GLY A 108 -30.52 -3.43 -20.50
CA GLY A 108 -31.75 -2.74 -20.91
C GLY A 108 -31.83 -2.23 -22.35
N GLY A 109 -30.90 -2.65 -23.22
CA GLY A 109 -30.95 -2.30 -24.65
C GLY A 109 -30.58 -0.85 -24.97
N LYS A 110 -30.56 -0.57 -26.28
CA LYS A 110 -30.06 0.66 -26.92
C LYS A 110 -30.55 1.97 -26.28
N ALA A 111 -31.78 2.00 -25.77
CA ALA A 111 -32.39 3.20 -25.19
C ALA A 111 -31.63 3.75 -23.98
N LEU A 112 -31.25 2.91 -23.01
CA LEU A 112 -30.56 3.38 -21.79
C LEU A 112 -29.18 3.95 -22.11
N ALA A 113 -28.49 3.36 -23.09
CA ALA A 113 -27.22 3.85 -23.59
C ALA A 113 -27.38 5.19 -24.33
N ASP A 114 -28.42 5.33 -25.16
CA ASP A 114 -28.72 6.56 -25.90
C ASP A 114 -29.02 7.74 -24.95
N HIS A 115 -29.65 7.50 -23.80
CA HIS A 115 -29.85 8.53 -22.77
C HIS A 115 -28.59 8.83 -21.95
N PHE A 116 -27.73 7.83 -21.70
CA PHE A 116 -26.49 8.02 -20.92
C PHE A 116 -25.48 8.95 -21.63
N ARG A 117 -25.30 8.76 -22.94
CA ARG A 117 -24.27 9.43 -23.76
C ARG A 117 -24.33 10.97 -23.74
N PRO A 118 -25.47 11.63 -23.99
CA PRO A 118 -25.54 13.09 -23.92
C PRO A 118 -25.30 13.62 -22.50
N HIS A 119 -25.77 12.92 -21.47
CA HIS A 119 -25.52 13.32 -20.08
C HIS A 119 -24.03 13.23 -19.70
N LEU A 120 -23.32 12.18 -20.14
CA LEU A 120 -21.87 12.05 -19.94
C LEU A 120 -21.12 13.23 -20.57
N LEU A 121 -21.43 13.58 -21.81
CA LEU A 121 -20.73 14.65 -22.52
C LEU A 121 -21.10 16.04 -22.00
N MET A 122 -22.37 16.27 -21.63
CA MET A 122 -22.80 17.50 -20.96
C MET A 122 -22.08 17.67 -19.63
N LEU A 123 -21.94 16.58 -18.87
CA LEU A 123 -21.19 16.58 -17.61
C LEU A 123 -19.71 16.93 -17.85
N LEU A 124 -19.06 16.33 -18.86
CA LEU A 124 -17.67 16.61 -19.18
C LEU A 124 -17.48 18.07 -19.62
N ALA A 125 -18.36 18.60 -20.48
CA ALA A 125 -18.34 20.00 -20.89
C ALA A 125 -18.48 20.95 -19.70
N GLY A 126 -19.48 20.70 -18.84
CA GLY A 126 -19.73 21.51 -17.65
C GLY A 126 -18.57 21.50 -16.66
N LEU A 127 -17.97 20.33 -16.42
CA LEU A 127 -16.78 20.21 -15.55
C LEU A 127 -15.56 20.91 -16.15
N ASN A 128 -15.31 20.76 -17.45
CA ASN A 128 -14.18 21.41 -18.11
C ASN A 128 -14.33 22.94 -18.05
N ALA A 129 -15.54 23.46 -18.31
CA ALA A 129 -15.83 24.88 -18.18
C ALA A 129 -15.67 25.35 -16.72
N LEU A 130 -16.11 24.55 -15.74
CA LEU A 130 -15.96 24.85 -14.32
C LEU A 130 -14.49 24.96 -13.92
N PHE A 131 -13.66 23.99 -14.31
CA PHE A 131 -12.23 24.00 -13.97
C PHE A 131 -11.49 25.16 -14.62
N LEU A 132 -11.92 25.60 -15.80
CA LEU A 132 -11.35 26.74 -16.49
C LEU A 132 -11.90 28.08 -16.02
N SER A 133 -12.97 28.17 -15.23
CA SER A 133 -13.61 29.46 -14.96
C SER A 133 -12.80 30.36 -14.03
N GLY A 134 -12.55 31.59 -14.46
CA GLY A 134 -11.93 32.67 -13.67
C GLY A 134 -12.94 33.63 -13.00
N ASP A 135 -14.24 33.36 -13.09
CA ASP A 135 -15.31 34.25 -12.62
C ASP A 135 -16.27 33.53 -11.64
N ALA A 136 -16.63 34.20 -10.54
CA ALA A 136 -17.42 33.62 -9.46
C ALA A 136 -18.86 33.24 -9.89
N PHE A 137 -19.47 34.01 -10.79
CA PHE A 137 -20.81 33.72 -11.33
C PHE A 137 -20.75 32.63 -12.41
N ASN A 138 -19.73 32.63 -13.26
CA ASN A 138 -19.55 31.56 -14.24
C ASN A 138 -19.29 30.19 -13.56
N LEU A 139 -18.61 30.18 -12.41
CA LEU A 139 -18.52 29.00 -11.55
C LEU A 139 -19.88 28.51 -11.06
N TYR A 140 -20.80 29.41 -10.70
CA TYR A 140 -22.19 29.03 -10.39
C TYR A 140 -22.89 28.39 -11.59
N VAL A 141 -22.84 29.04 -12.76
CA VAL A 141 -23.52 28.54 -13.99
C VAL A 141 -23.01 27.15 -14.36
N THR A 142 -21.70 26.95 -14.37
CA THR A 142 -21.10 25.65 -14.69
C THR A 142 -21.41 24.59 -13.64
N LEU A 143 -21.47 24.95 -12.35
CA LEU A 143 -21.89 24.06 -11.27
C LEU A 143 -23.34 23.58 -11.44
N GLU A 144 -24.22 24.43 -11.97
CA GLU A 144 -25.61 24.07 -12.31
C GLU A 144 -25.70 23.09 -13.47
N ILE A 145 -24.94 23.33 -14.55
CA ILE A 145 -24.86 22.40 -15.69
C ILE A 145 -24.39 21.02 -15.22
N VAL A 146 -23.33 20.97 -14.40
CA VAL A 146 -22.82 19.73 -13.80
C VAL A 146 -23.89 19.04 -12.96
N SER A 147 -24.65 19.80 -12.16
CA SER A 147 -25.68 19.27 -11.27
C SER A 147 -26.85 18.66 -12.04
N LEU A 148 -27.36 19.35 -13.06
CA LEU A 148 -28.45 18.86 -13.89
C LEU A 148 -28.05 17.60 -14.66
N ALA A 149 -26.85 17.57 -15.24
CA ALA A 149 -26.33 16.38 -15.91
C ALA A 149 -26.19 15.20 -14.93
N ALA A 150 -25.67 15.45 -13.72
CA ALA A 150 -25.51 14.45 -12.67
C ALA A 150 -26.85 13.90 -12.16
N VAL A 151 -27.86 14.74 -11.96
CA VAL A 151 -29.21 14.32 -11.56
C VAL A 151 -29.83 13.41 -12.62
N GLY A 152 -29.70 13.76 -13.91
CA GLY A 152 -30.14 12.91 -15.02
C GLY A 152 -29.45 11.55 -15.03
N LEU A 153 -28.15 11.49 -14.74
CA LEU A 153 -27.41 10.23 -14.61
C LEU A 153 -27.89 9.35 -13.43
N VAL A 154 -28.32 9.95 -12.31
CA VAL A 154 -28.88 9.21 -11.16
C VAL A 154 -30.28 8.68 -11.49
N ALA A 155 -31.09 9.48 -12.19
CA ALA A 155 -32.45 9.12 -12.59
C ALA A 155 -32.52 8.07 -13.72
N LEU A 156 -31.40 7.76 -14.37
CA LEU A 156 -31.34 7.02 -15.64
C LEU A 156 -32.08 5.67 -15.63
N ASP A 157 -32.00 4.89 -14.54
CA ASP A 157 -32.65 3.56 -14.45
C ASP A 157 -34.19 3.66 -14.38
N GLY A 158 -34.75 4.86 -14.21
CA GLY A 158 -36.19 5.17 -14.26
C GLY A 158 -37.04 4.61 -13.10
N GLY A 159 -36.50 3.70 -12.29
CA GLY A 159 -37.22 3.12 -11.15
C GLY A 159 -37.52 4.12 -10.04
N ARG A 160 -38.58 3.85 -9.26
CA ARG A 160 -39.00 4.71 -8.14
C ARG A 160 -37.86 5.06 -7.17
N THR A 161 -36.98 4.11 -6.87
CA THR A 161 -35.81 4.32 -6.01
C THR A 161 -34.73 5.21 -6.64
N ALA A 162 -34.56 5.15 -7.97
CA ALA A 162 -33.65 6.02 -8.71
C ALA A 162 -34.18 7.45 -8.78
N LEU A 163 -35.46 7.62 -9.10
CA LEU A 163 -36.13 8.93 -9.11
C LEU A 163 -36.15 9.59 -7.74
N MET A 164 -36.47 8.85 -6.66
CA MET A 164 -36.41 9.39 -5.30
C MET A 164 -34.99 9.81 -4.90
N ALA A 165 -33.97 9.05 -5.30
CA ALA A 165 -32.58 9.42 -5.05
C ALA A 165 -32.15 10.66 -5.85
N ALA A 166 -32.55 10.74 -7.12
CA ALA A 166 -32.30 11.88 -7.99
C ALA A 166 -32.97 13.16 -7.48
N MET A 167 -34.25 13.08 -7.05
CA MET A 167 -34.97 14.23 -6.48
C MET A 167 -34.35 14.71 -5.17
N ARG A 168 -33.94 13.79 -4.28
CA ARG A 168 -33.23 14.16 -3.05
C ARG A 168 -31.91 14.87 -3.36
N TYR A 169 -31.16 14.35 -4.35
CA TYR A 169 -29.95 15.00 -4.79
C TYR A 169 -30.24 16.39 -5.38
N LEU A 170 -31.23 16.51 -6.27
CA LEU A 170 -31.60 17.78 -6.90
C LEU A 170 -31.97 18.85 -5.87
N ILE A 171 -32.83 18.53 -4.89
CA ILE A 171 -33.27 19.48 -3.86
C ILE A 171 -32.07 20.00 -3.06
N VAL A 172 -31.21 19.09 -2.58
CA VAL A 172 -30.02 19.49 -1.81
C VAL A 172 -29.03 20.28 -2.69
N ALA A 173 -28.87 19.88 -3.94
CA ALA A 173 -28.01 20.58 -4.88
C ALA A 173 -28.51 22.00 -5.15
N MET A 174 -29.81 22.22 -5.39
CA MET A 174 -30.40 23.54 -5.63
C MET A 174 -30.26 24.46 -4.41
N LEU A 175 -30.52 23.94 -3.21
CA LEU A 175 -30.32 24.71 -1.97
C LEU A 175 -28.86 25.12 -1.81
N GLY A 176 -27.93 24.21 -2.12
CA GLY A 176 -26.50 24.53 -2.13
C GLY A 176 -26.12 25.60 -3.14
N SER A 177 -26.68 25.56 -4.35
CA SER A 177 -26.45 26.59 -5.37
C SER A 177 -26.97 27.95 -4.96
N LEU A 178 -28.15 27.98 -4.35
CA LEU A 178 -28.77 29.23 -3.91
C LEU A 178 -27.93 29.89 -2.82
N ALA A 179 -27.41 29.12 -1.86
CA ALA A 179 -26.49 29.62 -0.84
C ALA A 179 -25.19 30.16 -1.48
N TYR A 180 -24.62 29.45 -2.46
CA TYR A 180 -23.46 29.93 -3.20
C TYR A 180 -23.75 31.24 -3.95
N LEU A 181 -24.87 31.31 -4.68
CA LEU A 181 -25.27 32.49 -5.44
C LEU A 181 -25.54 33.69 -4.54
N LEU A 182 -26.09 33.48 -3.35
CA LEU A 182 -26.25 34.54 -2.36
C LEU A 182 -24.89 35.10 -1.92
N GLY A 183 -23.88 34.24 -1.73
CA GLY A 183 -22.52 34.69 -1.47
C GLY A 183 -21.91 35.47 -2.63
N VAL A 184 -22.12 35.03 -3.87
CA VAL A 184 -21.73 35.79 -5.08
C VAL A 184 -22.39 37.17 -5.12
N ALA A 185 -23.69 37.25 -4.82
CA ALA A 185 -24.42 38.51 -4.77
C ALA A 185 -23.89 39.46 -3.70
N LEU A 186 -23.48 38.94 -2.53
CA LEU A 186 -22.85 39.74 -1.47
C LEU A 186 -21.47 40.27 -1.89
N LEU A 187 -20.65 39.45 -2.55
CA LEU A 187 -19.34 39.89 -3.06
C LEU A 187 -19.50 40.96 -4.13
N TYR A 188 -20.42 40.76 -5.08
CA TYR A 188 -20.69 41.77 -6.11
C TYR A 188 -21.24 43.07 -5.51
N GLY A 189 -22.15 42.96 -4.53
CA GLY A 189 -22.70 44.12 -3.84
C GLY A 189 -21.66 44.92 -3.05
N ALA A 190 -20.61 44.25 -2.54
CA ALA A 190 -19.54 44.90 -1.78
C ALA A 190 -18.41 45.47 -2.65
N TYR A 191 -18.00 44.75 -3.71
CA TYR A 191 -16.79 45.06 -4.47
C TYR A 191 -17.03 45.39 -5.95
N GLY A 192 -18.25 45.18 -6.48
CA GLY A 192 -18.61 45.52 -7.87
C GLY A 192 -17.93 44.66 -8.94
N VAL A 193 -17.18 43.63 -8.57
CA VAL A 193 -16.45 42.73 -9.48
C VAL A 193 -16.75 41.26 -9.17
N LEU A 194 -16.61 40.40 -10.17
CA LEU A 194 -16.85 38.95 -10.08
C LEU A 194 -15.65 38.09 -10.51
N ASP A 195 -14.66 38.72 -11.15
CA ASP A 195 -13.39 38.08 -11.50
C ASP A 195 -12.62 37.68 -10.24
N LEU A 196 -12.17 36.42 -10.16
CA LEU A 196 -11.52 35.88 -8.97
C LEU A 196 -10.17 36.52 -8.68
N ALA A 197 -9.41 36.89 -9.71
CA ALA A 197 -8.10 37.52 -9.55
C ALA A 197 -8.24 38.96 -9.04
N LEU A 198 -9.21 39.71 -9.55
CA LEU A 198 -9.55 41.03 -9.02
C LEU A 198 -10.10 40.94 -7.59
N LEU A 199 -11.07 40.04 -7.32
CA LEU A 199 -11.60 39.82 -5.99
C LEU A 199 -10.50 39.52 -4.96
N SER A 200 -9.51 38.70 -5.31
CA SER A 200 -8.40 38.37 -4.40
C SER A 200 -7.58 39.59 -3.94
N ARG A 201 -7.60 40.69 -4.71
CA ARG A 201 -6.86 41.94 -4.43
C ARG A 201 -7.71 42.97 -3.71
N GLU A 202 -9.02 42.98 -3.99
CA GLU A 202 -9.96 43.98 -3.48
C GLU A 202 -10.63 43.58 -2.16
N ILE A 203 -10.67 42.28 -1.82
CA ILE A 203 -11.33 41.83 -0.59
C ILE A 203 -10.54 42.26 0.65
N GLU A 204 -11.12 43.17 1.41
CA GLU A 204 -10.68 43.54 2.75
C GLU A 204 -11.40 42.76 3.86
N PRO A 205 -10.81 42.65 5.07
CA PRO A 205 -11.47 42.02 6.21
C PRO A 205 -12.76 42.69 6.66
N GLY A 206 -13.83 41.90 6.73
CA GLY A 206 -15.15 42.39 7.15
C GLY A 206 -16.25 41.33 7.22
N VAL A 207 -17.43 41.75 7.69
CA VAL A 207 -18.59 40.86 7.88
C VAL A 207 -19.13 40.36 6.55
N ALA A 208 -19.23 41.24 5.54
CA ALA A 208 -19.75 40.87 4.22
C ALA A 208 -18.95 39.73 3.55
N PRO A 209 -17.61 39.81 3.40
CA PRO A 209 -16.81 38.71 2.84
C PRO A 209 -16.82 37.47 3.75
N SER A 210 -16.88 37.61 5.08
CA SER A 210 -17.06 36.48 6.01
C SER A 210 -18.34 35.69 5.73
N VAL A 211 -19.46 36.41 5.63
CA VAL A 211 -20.78 35.82 5.41
C VAL A 211 -20.86 35.24 4.00
N ALA A 212 -20.27 35.91 3.00
CA ALA A 212 -20.18 35.39 1.65
C ALA A 212 -19.40 34.06 1.60
N LEU A 213 -18.18 34.02 2.17
CA LEU A 213 -17.37 32.80 2.24
C LEU A 213 -18.09 31.68 2.99
N ALA A 214 -18.77 32.00 4.11
CA ALA A 214 -19.53 31.02 4.88
C ALA A 214 -20.69 30.43 4.05
N LEU A 215 -21.50 31.27 3.41
CA LEU A 215 -22.61 30.84 2.56
C LEU A 215 -22.14 30.00 1.37
N MET A 216 -21.06 30.45 0.69
CA MET A 216 -20.46 29.71 -0.42
C MET A 216 -19.89 28.37 0.06
N THR A 217 -19.22 28.33 1.21
CA THR A 217 -18.68 27.10 1.81
C THR A 217 -19.80 26.13 2.16
N VAL A 218 -20.87 26.56 2.83
CA VAL A 218 -22.03 25.72 3.14
C VAL A 218 -22.71 25.22 1.87
N GLY A 219 -22.86 26.08 0.85
CA GLY A 219 -23.42 25.71 -0.44
C GLY A 219 -22.60 24.64 -1.16
N LEU A 220 -21.28 24.79 -1.18
CA LEU A 220 -20.34 23.84 -1.74
C LEU A 220 -20.25 22.56 -0.90
N PHE A 221 -20.46 22.62 0.42
CA PHE A 221 -20.56 21.43 1.27
C PHE A 221 -21.77 20.58 0.87
N ALA A 222 -22.92 21.21 0.60
CA ALA A 222 -24.11 20.51 0.11
C ALA A 222 -23.85 19.85 -1.25
N LYS A 223 -23.26 20.57 -2.21
CA LYS A 223 -22.93 20.08 -3.55
C LYS A 223 -21.83 19.01 -3.56
N GLY A 224 -20.85 19.15 -2.69
CA GLY A 224 -19.70 18.26 -2.54
C GLY A 224 -19.94 17.09 -1.59
N ALA A 225 -21.14 16.93 -1.03
CA ALA A 225 -21.45 15.92 -0.02
C ALA A 225 -20.47 15.92 1.17
N CYS A 226 -20.08 17.10 1.63
CA CYS A 226 -19.21 17.26 2.80
C CYS A 226 -20.00 16.99 4.08
N PHE A 227 -19.33 16.62 5.17
CA PHE A 227 -19.99 16.48 6.46
C PHE A 227 -20.38 17.88 7.00
N PRO A 228 -21.61 18.07 7.54
CA PRO A 228 -22.68 17.08 7.75
C PRO A 228 -23.66 16.92 6.56
N LEU A 229 -23.56 17.71 5.50
CA LEU A 229 -24.49 17.78 4.35
C LEU A 229 -24.29 16.69 3.28
N HIS A 230 -24.07 15.44 3.70
CA HIS A 230 -23.66 14.31 2.82
C HIS A 230 -24.77 13.29 2.53
N ALA A 231 -25.94 13.41 3.16
CA ALA A 231 -26.96 12.36 3.22
C ALA A 231 -27.51 11.90 1.86
N TRP A 232 -27.43 12.75 0.83
CA TRP A 232 -27.89 12.44 -0.53
C TRP A 232 -26.95 11.48 -1.29
N LEU A 233 -25.65 11.47 -0.94
CA LEU A 233 -24.60 10.78 -1.68
C LEU A 233 -24.76 9.25 -1.69
N PRO A 234 -24.96 8.56 -0.54
CA PRO A 234 -25.08 7.10 -0.55
C PRO A 234 -26.31 6.57 -1.33
N PRO A 235 -27.53 7.13 -1.17
CA PRO A 235 -28.68 6.75 -1.98
C PRO A 235 -28.49 6.99 -3.48
N ALA A 236 -27.87 8.11 -3.87
CA ALA A 236 -27.60 8.42 -5.28
C ALA A 236 -26.71 7.36 -5.94
N HIS A 237 -25.60 6.99 -5.28
CA HIS A 237 -24.73 5.92 -5.78
C HIS A 237 -25.36 4.53 -5.74
N ALA A 238 -26.17 4.23 -4.72
CA ALA A 238 -26.82 2.93 -4.58
C ALA A 238 -27.79 2.64 -5.74
N SER A 239 -28.49 3.69 -6.22
CA SER A 239 -29.48 3.57 -7.30
C SER A 239 -28.90 3.79 -8.69
N ALA A 240 -27.88 4.63 -8.85
CA ALA A 240 -27.32 4.94 -10.17
C ALA A 240 -26.65 3.71 -10.84
N PRO A 241 -26.69 3.61 -12.18
CA PRO A 241 -25.87 2.67 -12.94
C PRO A 241 -24.39 2.82 -12.61
N ALA A 242 -23.61 1.73 -12.67
CA ALA A 242 -22.20 1.78 -12.27
C ALA A 242 -21.33 2.80 -13.06
N PRO A 243 -21.50 2.97 -14.39
CA PRO A 243 -20.83 4.05 -15.13
C PRO A 243 -21.16 5.45 -14.58
N ALA A 244 -22.42 5.71 -14.24
CA ALA A 244 -22.85 6.96 -13.63
C ALA A 244 -22.26 7.14 -12.22
N SER A 245 -22.26 6.09 -11.38
CA SER A 245 -21.64 6.14 -10.05
C SER A 245 -20.14 6.45 -10.11
N ALA A 246 -19.43 5.94 -11.13
CA ALA A 246 -18.02 6.24 -11.35
C ALA A 246 -17.78 7.72 -11.67
N LEU A 247 -18.61 8.35 -12.50
CA LEU A 247 -18.54 9.79 -12.80
C LEU A 247 -18.92 10.65 -11.59
N LEU A 248 -20.00 10.30 -10.90
CA LEU A 248 -20.48 11.02 -9.72
C LEU A 248 -19.40 11.06 -8.62
N SER A 249 -18.80 9.90 -8.33
CA SER A 249 -17.80 9.79 -7.27
C SER A 249 -16.44 10.29 -7.73
N GLY A 250 -16.04 10.00 -8.97
CA GLY A 250 -14.75 10.38 -9.52
C GLY A 250 -14.63 11.87 -9.81
N LEU A 251 -15.70 12.51 -10.31
CA LEU A 251 -15.63 13.83 -10.94
C LEU A 251 -16.62 14.85 -10.34
N VAL A 252 -17.91 14.53 -10.21
CA VAL A 252 -18.94 15.55 -9.85
C VAL A 252 -18.65 16.21 -8.51
N VAL A 253 -18.37 15.41 -7.48
CA VAL A 253 -18.04 15.94 -6.15
C VAL A 253 -16.76 16.78 -6.16
N LYS A 254 -15.83 16.50 -7.09
CA LYS A 254 -14.57 17.25 -7.22
C LYS A 254 -14.79 18.63 -7.80
N GLY A 255 -15.84 18.84 -8.60
CA GLY A 255 -16.22 20.18 -9.09
C GLY A 255 -16.50 21.15 -7.95
N ALA A 256 -17.30 20.74 -6.96
CA ALA A 256 -17.58 21.59 -5.79
C ALA A 256 -16.33 21.82 -4.92
N LEU A 257 -15.49 20.80 -4.74
CA LEU A 257 -14.25 20.93 -3.97
C LEU A 257 -13.22 21.83 -4.67
N TYR A 258 -13.13 21.77 -6.00
CA TYR A 258 -12.29 22.66 -6.78
C TYR A 258 -12.64 24.13 -6.51
N ILE A 259 -13.93 24.47 -6.57
CA ILE A 259 -14.41 25.83 -6.24
C ILE A 259 -14.06 26.17 -4.79
N LEU A 260 -14.31 25.26 -3.85
CA LEU A 260 -14.02 25.47 -2.44
C LEU A 260 -12.54 25.84 -2.23
N PHE A 261 -11.62 25.10 -2.83
CA PHE A 261 -10.18 25.39 -2.72
C PHE A 261 -9.80 26.70 -3.38
N ARG A 262 -10.34 27.03 -4.57
CA ARG A 262 -10.11 28.32 -5.21
C ARG A 262 -10.53 29.49 -4.32
N LEU A 263 -11.69 29.39 -3.67
CA LEU A 263 -12.14 30.45 -2.77
C LEU A 263 -11.23 30.56 -1.54
N TRP A 264 -11.00 29.46 -0.84
CA TRP A 264 -10.25 29.47 0.41
C TRP A 264 -8.76 29.81 0.24
N VAL A 265 -8.14 29.38 -0.86
CA VAL A 265 -6.69 29.53 -1.10
C VAL A 265 -6.37 30.75 -1.97
N ASP A 266 -7.11 30.98 -3.05
CA ASP A 266 -6.75 32.03 -4.03
C ASP A 266 -7.45 33.36 -3.75
N VAL A 267 -8.68 33.35 -3.21
CA VAL A 267 -9.53 34.56 -3.11
C VAL A 267 -9.56 35.17 -1.71
N PHE A 268 -9.64 34.35 -0.66
CA PHE A 268 -9.80 34.82 0.72
C PHE A 268 -8.56 34.76 1.65
N PRO A 269 -7.32 34.43 1.23
CA PRO A 269 -6.25 34.10 2.19
C PRO A 269 -5.86 35.26 3.15
N GLY A 270 -6.02 36.53 2.75
CA GLY A 270 -5.67 37.71 3.56
C GLY A 270 -6.84 38.42 4.25
N ALA A 271 -8.08 37.97 4.04
CA ALA A 271 -9.27 38.75 4.35
C ALA A 271 -9.88 38.49 5.73
N LEU A 272 -9.45 37.49 6.51
CA LEU A 272 -10.17 37.10 7.73
C LEU A 272 -9.19 36.55 8.76
N SER A 273 -9.52 36.62 10.06
CA SER A 273 -8.90 35.77 11.09
C SER A 273 -9.35 34.32 10.88
N LEU A 274 -8.87 33.73 9.77
CA LEU A 274 -9.35 32.46 9.22
C LEU A 274 -8.99 31.25 10.06
N ASP A 275 -8.14 31.38 11.07
CA ASP A 275 -7.62 30.24 11.81
C ASP A 275 -8.77 29.37 12.35
N TRP A 276 -9.71 29.95 13.09
CA TRP A 276 -10.83 29.16 13.64
C TRP A 276 -11.77 28.62 12.55
N ALA A 277 -11.99 29.37 11.47
CA ALA A 277 -12.91 28.99 10.40
C ALA A 277 -12.32 27.86 9.55
N ALA A 278 -11.03 27.94 9.23
CA ALA A 278 -10.26 26.90 8.58
C ALA A 278 -10.17 25.64 9.46
N GLN A 279 -9.93 25.80 10.77
CA GLN A 279 -9.97 24.68 11.73
C GLN A 279 -11.37 24.06 11.78
N ALA A 280 -12.45 24.84 11.68
CA ALA A 280 -13.82 24.32 11.64
C ALA A 280 -14.08 23.49 10.36
N VAL A 281 -13.59 23.95 9.19
CA VAL A 281 -13.62 23.16 7.94
C VAL A 281 -12.81 21.87 8.11
N GLY A 282 -11.63 21.94 8.71
CA GLY A 282 -10.80 20.79 9.03
C GLY A 282 -11.48 19.81 9.99
N ALA A 283 -12.20 20.31 11.00
CA ALA A 283 -12.97 19.50 11.94
C ALA A 283 -14.15 18.80 11.28
N CYS A 284 -14.86 19.47 10.36
CA CYS A 284 -15.85 18.82 9.50
C CYS A 284 -15.20 17.73 8.63
N GLY A 285 -13.99 17.98 8.14
CA GLY A 285 -13.17 17.00 7.43
C GLY A 285 -12.84 15.77 8.27
N ALA A 286 -12.33 15.97 9.48
CA ALA A 286 -12.02 14.89 10.41
C ALA A 286 -13.27 14.09 10.81
N ALA A 287 -14.39 14.76 11.07
CA ALA A 287 -15.67 14.11 11.30
C ALA A 287 -16.09 13.28 10.08
N ALA A 288 -15.93 13.79 8.86
CA ALA A 288 -16.21 13.04 7.63
C ALA A 288 -15.32 11.79 7.48
N VAL A 289 -14.02 11.88 7.79
CA VAL A 289 -13.09 10.75 7.79
C VAL A 289 -13.58 9.65 8.74
N LEU A 290 -13.82 9.99 10.00
CA LEU A 290 -14.19 9.02 11.03
C LEU A 290 -15.60 8.45 10.80
N TRP A 291 -16.58 9.34 10.59
CA TRP A 291 -17.98 8.97 10.40
C TRP A 291 -18.19 8.20 9.10
N GLY A 292 -17.65 8.70 7.99
CA GLY A 292 -17.73 8.03 6.69
C GLY A 292 -17.08 6.65 6.73
N SER A 293 -15.93 6.52 7.40
CA SER A 293 -15.26 5.22 7.49
C SER A 293 -15.99 4.23 8.39
N LEU A 294 -16.56 4.68 9.51
CA LEU A 294 -17.40 3.85 10.38
C LEU A 294 -18.66 3.36 9.65
N LEU A 295 -19.34 4.25 8.92
CA LEU A 295 -20.52 3.89 8.14
C LEU A 295 -20.17 2.95 6.98
N ALA A 296 -19.03 3.14 6.31
CA ALA A 296 -18.54 2.23 5.27
C ALA A 296 -18.33 0.82 5.83
N LEU A 297 -17.70 0.69 7.01
CA LEU A 297 -17.50 -0.58 7.69
C LEU A 297 -18.80 -1.30 8.05
N ARG A 298 -19.91 -0.59 8.22
CA ARG A 298 -21.22 -1.16 8.55
C ARG A 298 -22.06 -1.54 7.32
N GLN A 299 -21.65 -1.12 6.11
CA GLN A 299 -22.43 -1.40 4.91
C GLN A 299 -22.47 -2.90 4.58
N LYS A 300 -23.61 -3.35 4.05
CA LYS A 300 -23.82 -4.73 3.58
C LYS A 300 -23.65 -4.90 2.06
N ARG A 301 -23.63 -3.78 1.33
CA ARG A 301 -23.57 -3.70 -0.12
C ARG A 301 -22.31 -2.95 -0.56
N VAL A 302 -21.73 -3.34 -1.70
CA VAL A 302 -20.48 -2.78 -2.19
C VAL A 302 -20.65 -1.30 -2.60
N LYS A 303 -21.67 -0.94 -3.40
CA LYS A 303 -21.81 0.46 -3.85
C LYS A 303 -22.01 1.48 -2.72
N PRO A 304 -22.89 1.25 -1.72
CA PRO A 304 -23.00 2.14 -0.56
C PRO A 304 -21.71 2.23 0.26
N LEU A 305 -20.95 1.13 0.39
CA LEU A 305 -19.65 1.16 1.06
C LEU A 305 -18.68 2.09 0.32
N LEU A 306 -18.65 2.00 -1.02
CA LEU A 306 -17.84 2.88 -1.85
C LEU A 306 -18.30 4.35 -1.77
N ALA A 307 -19.59 4.61 -1.58
CA ALA A 307 -20.11 5.96 -1.37
C ALA A 307 -19.65 6.57 -0.03
N TYR A 308 -19.78 5.85 1.08
CA TYR A 308 -19.32 6.33 2.39
C TYR A 308 -17.80 6.48 2.48
N SER A 309 -17.06 5.61 1.81
CA SER A 309 -15.62 5.82 1.67
C SER A 309 -15.27 6.96 0.71
N THR A 310 -16.22 7.52 -0.05
CA THR A 310 -15.98 8.78 -0.80
C THR A 310 -16.07 9.96 0.17
N LEU A 311 -17.08 9.97 1.05
CA LEU A 311 -17.19 10.93 2.15
C LEU A 311 -15.91 11.00 3.00
N ALA A 312 -15.36 9.85 3.39
CA ALA A 312 -14.13 9.82 4.18
C ALA A 312 -12.94 10.48 3.46
N GLN A 313 -12.81 10.28 2.15
CA GLN A 313 -11.70 10.84 1.37
C GLN A 313 -11.88 12.33 1.08
N ILE A 314 -13.13 12.78 0.93
CA ILE A 314 -13.47 14.21 0.93
C ILE A 314 -13.12 14.83 2.28
N GLY A 315 -13.27 14.07 3.38
CA GLY A 315 -12.85 14.52 4.71
C GLY A 315 -11.36 14.89 4.78
N TYR A 316 -10.49 14.05 4.23
CA TYR A 316 -9.06 14.38 4.14
C TYR A 316 -8.81 15.64 3.31
N LEU A 317 -9.56 15.83 2.22
CA LEU A 317 -9.48 17.03 1.38
C LEU A 317 -9.87 18.29 2.17
N LEU A 318 -10.91 18.25 3.01
CA LEU A 318 -11.27 19.41 3.85
C LEU A 318 -10.23 19.69 4.94
N MET A 319 -9.57 18.66 5.49
CA MET A 319 -8.48 18.83 6.46
C MET A 319 -7.26 19.56 5.88
N THR A 320 -7.14 19.65 4.55
CA THR A 320 -6.05 20.39 3.91
C THR A 320 -6.20 21.90 4.00
N VAL A 321 -7.42 22.42 4.18
CA VAL A 321 -7.68 23.87 4.28
C VAL A 321 -6.89 24.53 5.43
N PRO A 322 -7.00 24.09 6.70
CA PRO A 322 -6.21 24.67 7.78
C PRO A 322 -4.70 24.40 7.66
N LEU A 323 -4.29 23.36 6.94
CA LEU A 323 -2.88 23.06 6.69
C LEU A 323 -2.27 24.00 5.63
N MET A 324 -3.01 24.29 4.55
CA MET A 324 -2.55 25.21 3.49
C MET A 324 -2.43 26.65 3.97
N LEU A 325 -3.28 27.07 4.91
CA LEU A 325 -3.23 28.44 5.44
C LEU A 325 -2.15 28.64 6.52
N SER A 326 -1.54 27.57 7.02
CA SER A 326 -0.55 27.63 8.11
C SER A 326 0.85 27.15 7.71
N ALA A 327 0.97 26.23 6.75
CA ALA A 327 2.25 25.69 6.30
C ALA A 327 2.82 26.52 5.13
N ALA A 328 4.07 26.97 5.26
CA ALA A 328 4.73 27.83 4.28
C ALA A 328 5.14 27.10 2.98
N ASP A 329 5.33 25.77 3.02
CA ASP A 329 6.09 25.03 2.00
C ASP A 329 5.25 24.39 0.88
N GLY A 330 3.98 24.76 0.71
CA GLY A 330 3.14 24.25 -0.40
C GLY A 330 2.78 22.75 -0.35
N ALA A 331 3.37 21.96 0.55
CA ALA A 331 3.13 20.51 0.68
C ALA A 331 1.65 20.15 0.84
N ALA A 332 0.89 20.94 1.62
CA ALA A 332 -0.55 20.73 1.79
C ALA A 332 -1.35 20.91 0.48
N TYR A 333 -0.95 21.87 -0.36
CA TYR A 333 -1.58 22.13 -1.66
C TYR A 333 -1.26 21.00 -2.65
N SER A 334 0.01 20.61 -2.74
CA SER A 334 0.47 19.47 -3.56
C SER A 334 -0.19 18.17 -3.11
N GLY A 335 -0.27 17.92 -1.80
CA GLY A 335 -0.97 16.78 -1.21
C GLY A 335 -2.47 16.76 -1.54
N MET A 336 -3.15 17.91 -1.49
CA MET A 336 -4.55 18.05 -1.87
C MET A 336 -4.76 17.71 -3.36
N ALA A 337 -4.02 18.35 -4.26
CA ALA A 337 -4.18 18.16 -5.70
C ALA A 337 -3.96 16.68 -6.07
N PHE A 338 -2.92 16.08 -5.51
CA PHE A 338 -2.59 14.69 -5.74
C PHE A 338 -3.61 13.72 -5.16
N LEU A 339 -4.15 14.01 -3.97
CA LEU A 339 -5.22 13.23 -3.36
C LEU A 339 -6.45 13.22 -4.25
N VAL A 340 -6.87 14.38 -4.76
CA VAL A 340 -8.05 14.51 -5.63
C VAL A 340 -7.90 13.62 -6.87
N VAL A 341 -6.78 13.75 -7.58
CA VAL A 341 -6.53 13.04 -8.84
C VAL A 341 -6.46 11.53 -8.59
N SER A 342 -5.61 11.08 -7.67
CA SER A 342 -5.43 9.65 -7.42
C SER A 342 -6.73 9.00 -6.91
N HIS A 343 -7.45 9.66 -6.01
CA HIS A 343 -8.74 9.21 -5.49
C HIS A 343 -9.81 9.12 -6.60
N ALA A 344 -9.85 10.07 -7.54
CA ALA A 344 -10.80 10.06 -8.65
C ALA A 344 -10.66 8.79 -9.50
N PHE A 345 -9.43 8.45 -9.90
CA PHE A 345 -9.13 7.22 -10.65
C PHE A 345 -9.48 5.96 -9.85
N ALA A 346 -9.08 5.89 -8.58
CA ALA A 346 -9.40 4.75 -7.72
C ALA A 346 -10.91 4.54 -7.56
N LYS A 347 -11.67 5.61 -7.31
CA LYS A 347 -13.13 5.51 -7.14
C LYS A 347 -13.83 5.12 -8.42
N ALA A 348 -13.47 5.71 -9.55
CA ALA A 348 -14.02 5.32 -10.83
C ALA A 348 -13.79 3.80 -11.05
N ALA A 349 -12.55 3.33 -10.88
CA ALA A 349 -12.20 1.92 -11.00
C ALA A 349 -13.01 1.01 -10.06
N MET A 350 -13.13 1.36 -8.79
CA MET A 350 -13.85 0.55 -7.80
C MET A 350 -15.36 0.52 -8.06
N PHE A 351 -15.98 1.62 -8.50
CA PHE A 351 -17.39 1.62 -8.89
C PHE A 351 -17.65 0.82 -10.16
N LEU A 352 -16.74 0.86 -11.15
CA LEU A 352 -16.80 0.00 -12.33
C LEU A 352 -16.61 -1.49 -11.99
N ALA A 353 -15.72 -1.80 -11.05
CA ALA A 353 -15.54 -3.15 -10.52
C ALA A 353 -16.79 -3.65 -9.76
N ALA A 354 -17.40 -2.80 -8.93
CA ALA A 354 -18.68 -3.10 -8.28
C ALA A 354 -19.82 -3.30 -9.31
N GLY A 355 -19.80 -2.53 -10.39
CA GLY A 355 -20.68 -2.71 -11.54
C GLY A 355 -20.49 -4.06 -12.23
N SER A 356 -19.24 -4.49 -12.40
CA SER A 356 -18.88 -5.79 -12.98
C SER A 356 -19.34 -6.95 -12.09
N LEU A 357 -19.18 -6.84 -10.76
CA LEU A 357 -19.76 -7.81 -9.81
C LEU A 357 -21.28 -7.89 -9.93
N THR A 358 -21.95 -6.73 -10.01
CA THR A 358 -23.42 -6.68 -10.17
C THR A 358 -23.86 -7.26 -11.50
N TYR A 359 -23.12 -7.01 -12.59
CA TYR A 359 -23.38 -7.59 -13.91
C TYR A 359 -23.26 -9.12 -13.90
N SER A 360 -22.23 -9.65 -13.26
CA SER A 360 -21.94 -11.09 -13.25
C SER A 360 -22.86 -11.87 -12.31
N LEU A 361 -23.17 -11.31 -11.13
CA LEU A 361 -23.88 -11.99 -10.04
C LEU A 361 -25.35 -11.56 -9.87
N GLY A 362 -25.76 -10.46 -10.51
CA GLY A 362 -27.10 -9.87 -10.35
C GLY A 362 -27.29 -9.08 -9.04
N HIS A 363 -26.27 -8.95 -8.19
CA HIS A 363 -26.35 -8.23 -6.91
C HIS A 363 -24.99 -7.68 -6.48
N ASP A 364 -24.97 -6.82 -5.45
CA ASP A 364 -23.76 -6.22 -4.87
C ASP A 364 -23.60 -6.49 -3.36
N ARG A 365 -24.25 -7.52 -2.81
CA ARG A 365 -24.14 -7.88 -1.37
C ARG A 365 -22.79 -8.51 -1.04
N ILE A 366 -22.06 -7.94 -0.08
CA ILE A 366 -20.69 -8.32 0.30
C ILE A 366 -20.61 -9.77 0.81
N GLU A 367 -21.62 -10.25 1.53
CA GLU A 367 -21.60 -11.62 2.06
C GLU A 367 -21.78 -12.70 0.98
N LEU A 368 -22.27 -12.31 -0.20
CA LEU A 368 -22.63 -13.21 -1.30
C LEU A 368 -21.62 -13.21 -2.45
N ILE A 369 -20.59 -12.35 -2.43
CA ILE A 369 -19.52 -12.33 -3.46
C ILE A 369 -18.41 -13.37 -3.20
N LYS A 370 -18.69 -14.40 -2.40
CA LYS A 370 -17.70 -15.40 -1.99
C LYS A 370 -17.16 -16.18 -3.19
N GLY A 371 -15.84 -16.35 -3.22
CA GLY A 371 -15.14 -17.16 -4.21
C GLY A 371 -14.99 -16.51 -5.57
N THR A 372 -15.48 -15.28 -5.76
CA THR A 372 -15.42 -14.53 -7.03
C THR A 372 -14.01 -14.34 -7.55
N ALA A 373 -12.99 -14.30 -6.68
CA ALA A 373 -11.59 -14.21 -7.11
C ALA A 373 -11.13 -15.41 -7.95
N GLY A 374 -11.80 -16.56 -7.86
CA GLY A 374 -11.53 -17.72 -8.70
C GLY A 374 -12.12 -17.63 -10.12
N TRP A 375 -13.07 -16.71 -10.35
CA TRP A 375 -13.85 -16.60 -11.59
C TRP A 375 -13.56 -15.27 -12.31
N HIS A 376 -13.47 -14.20 -11.52
CA HIS A 376 -13.20 -12.82 -11.96
C HIS A 376 -12.02 -12.25 -11.17
N PRO A 377 -10.81 -12.83 -11.32
CA PRO A 377 -9.62 -12.37 -10.60
C PRO A 377 -9.33 -10.88 -10.88
N VAL A 378 -9.53 -10.43 -12.12
CA VAL A 378 -9.28 -9.04 -12.52
C VAL A 378 -10.14 -8.06 -11.72
N VAL A 379 -11.43 -8.36 -11.50
CA VAL A 379 -12.33 -7.51 -10.71
C VAL A 379 -11.89 -7.41 -9.25
N THR A 380 -11.46 -8.53 -8.65
CA THR A 380 -10.87 -8.53 -7.31
C THR A 380 -9.59 -7.69 -7.26
N PHE A 381 -8.73 -7.80 -8.26
CA PHE A 381 -7.51 -6.98 -8.36
C PHE A 381 -7.83 -5.50 -8.51
N THR A 382 -8.80 -5.12 -9.35
CA THR A 382 -9.23 -3.73 -9.48
C THR A 382 -9.69 -3.16 -8.13
N LEU A 383 -10.48 -3.93 -7.36
CA LEU A 383 -10.91 -3.51 -6.02
C LEU A 383 -9.75 -3.39 -5.04
N ALA A 384 -8.77 -4.31 -5.11
CA ALA A 384 -7.59 -4.27 -4.26
C ALA A 384 -6.69 -3.07 -4.59
N ILE A 385 -6.33 -2.87 -5.87
CA ILE A 385 -5.45 -1.80 -6.34
C ILE A 385 -6.11 -0.43 -6.10
N GLY A 386 -7.37 -0.24 -6.47
CA GLY A 386 -8.09 1.01 -6.17
C GLY A 386 -8.23 1.22 -4.64
N GLY A 387 -8.35 0.13 -3.90
CA GLY A 387 -8.33 0.15 -2.43
C GLY A 387 -6.99 0.61 -1.83
N LEU A 388 -5.84 0.27 -2.45
CA LEU A 388 -4.52 0.73 -1.98
C LEU A 388 -4.45 2.25 -1.89
N THR A 389 -4.98 2.94 -2.89
CA THR A 389 -5.10 4.41 -2.90
C THR A 389 -5.95 4.93 -1.74
N LEU A 390 -7.09 4.27 -1.45
CA LEU A 390 -7.95 4.71 -0.34
C LEU A 390 -7.27 4.53 1.02
N ILE A 391 -6.57 3.41 1.19
CA ILE A 391 -5.76 3.15 2.38
C ILE A 391 -4.60 4.15 2.45
N GLY A 392 -4.03 4.52 1.31
CA GLY A 392 -2.80 5.31 1.22
C GLY A 392 -1.58 4.43 1.47
N LEU A 393 -1.53 3.24 0.86
CA LEU A 393 -0.34 2.37 0.91
C LEU A 393 0.54 2.59 -0.32
N PRO A 394 1.87 2.51 -0.19
CA PRO A 394 2.74 2.54 -1.35
C PRO A 394 2.50 1.35 -2.31
N PRO A 395 2.74 1.54 -3.61
CA PRO A 395 3.24 2.77 -4.24
C PRO A 395 2.11 3.70 -4.73
N SER A 396 0.92 3.65 -4.12
CA SER A 396 -0.25 4.33 -4.68
C SER A 396 -0.18 5.85 -4.61
N GLY A 397 -0.92 6.53 -5.49
CA GLY A 397 -0.94 7.99 -5.42
C GLY A 397 -1.58 8.54 -4.13
N GLY A 398 -2.49 7.78 -3.52
CA GLY A 398 -3.04 8.12 -2.21
C GLY A 398 -2.01 8.08 -1.07
N PHE A 399 -0.92 7.34 -1.22
CA PHE A 399 0.19 7.36 -0.26
C PHE A 399 0.96 8.68 -0.34
N VAL A 400 1.41 9.06 -1.53
CA VAL A 400 2.13 10.35 -1.77
C VAL A 400 1.30 11.53 -1.26
N ALA A 401 0.01 11.56 -1.59
CA ALA A 401 -0.88 12.60 -1.11
C ALA A 401 -0.91 12.68 0.43
N LYS A 402 -1.15 11.56 1.10
CA LYS A 402 -1.22 11.53 2.56
C LYS A 402 0.13 11.74 3.24
N TRP A 403 1.23 11.40 2.58
CA TRP A 403 2.58 11.73 3.04
C TRP A 403 2.75 13.25 3.11
N LEU A 404 2.46 13.96 2.01
CA LEU A 404 2.55 15.43 1.97
C LEU A 404 1.61 16.11 2.99
N LEU A 405 0.43 15.54 3.23
CA LEU A 405 -0.48 16.04 4.28
C LEU A 405 0.03 15.75 5.70
N LEU A 406 0.68 14.60 5.91
CA LEU A 406 1.28 14.24 7.18
C LEU A 406 2.47 15.14 7.50
N GLU A 407 3.31 15.40 6.50
CA GLU A 407 4.42 16.37 6.56
C GLU A 407 3.90 17.76 6.91
N ALA A 408 2.92 18.29 6.17
CA ALA A 408 2.32 19.59 6.46
C ALA A 408 1.70 19.67 7.86
N ALA A 409 1.06 18.60 8.34
CA ALA A 409 0.49 18.55 9.69
C ALA A 409 1.55 18.57 10.80
N LEU A 410 2.69 17.90 10.58
CA LEU A 410 3.79 17.88 11.55
C LEU A 410 4.56 19.19 11.53
N ALA A 411 4.87 19.72 10.34
CA ALA A 411 5.58 20.99 10.17
C ALA A 411 4.80 22.19 10.73
N SER A 412 3.47 22.21 10.56
CA SER A 412 2.60 23.26 11.12
C SER A 412 2.27 23.08 12.61
N GLY A 413 2.78 22.02 13.27
CA GLY A 413 2.46 21.70 14.67
C GLY A 413 1.04 21.16 14.90
N GLN A 414 0.22 20.99 13.86
CA GLN A 414 -1.15 20.49 13.93
C GLN A 414 -1.23 18.96 13.96
N TRP A 415 -0.51 18.34 14.91
CA TRP A 415 -0.33 16.89 15.01
C TRP A 415 -1.64 16.10 15.16
N TRP A 416 -2.72 16.72 15.64
CA TRP A 416 -4.04 16.07 15.73
C TRP A 416 -4.59 15.66 14.35
N TRP A 417 -4.23 16.37 13.28
CA TRP A 417 -4.59 15.96 11.91
C TRP A 417 -3.83 14.72 11.44
N ALA A 418 -2.58 14.55 11.87
CA ALA A 418 -1.82 13.32 11.62
C ALA A 418 -2.52 12.10 12.22
N VAL A 419 -3.05 12.21 13.45
CA VAL A 419 -3.80 11.13 14.11
C VAL A 419 -5.04 10.73 13.30
N VAL A 420 -5.79 11.72 12.81
CA VAL A 420 -6.99 11.48 11.99
C VAL A 420 -6.64 10.88 10.63
N LEU A 421 -5.58 11.37 9.97
CA LEU A 421 -5.07 10.84 8.69
C LEU A 421 -4.73 9.36 8.80
N LEU A 422 -3.98 8.99 9.85
CA LEU A 422 -3.55 7.61 10.09
C LEU A 422 -4.72 6.71 10.55
N GLY A 423 -5.54 7.18 11.47
CA GLY A 423 -6.72 6.45 11.96
C GLY A 423 -7.74 6.18 10.83
N GLY A 424 -7.99 7.17 9.99
CA GLY A 424 -8.84 7.01 8.81
C GLY A 424 -8.26 6.02 7.79
N SER A 425 -6.92 6.01 7.62
CA SER A 425 -6.23 5.06 6.75
C SER A 425 -6.35 3.62 7.25
N LEU A 426 -6.30 3.41 8.57
CA LEU A 426 -6.58 2.12 9.20
C LEU A 426 -8.04 1.68 9.02
N PHE A 427 -9.00 2.59 9.17
CA PHE A 427 -10.39 2.24 8.87
C PHE A 427 -10.60 1.92 7.38
N ALA A 428 -9.90 2.63 6.49
CA ALA A 428 -9.89 2.34 5.07
C ALA A 428 -9.37 0.95 4.76
N ALA A 429 -8.29 0.53 5.42
CA ALA A 429 -7.82 -0.84 5.34
C ALA A 429 -8.93 -1.80 5.79
N GLY A 430 -9.59 -1.52 6.92
CA GLY A 430 -10.69 -2.33 7.43
C GLY A 430 -11.80 -2.58 6.40
N TYR A 431 -12.36 -1.54 5.78
CA TYR A 431 -13.47 -1.72 4.83
C TYR A 431 -13.02 -2.24 3.45
N VAL A 432 -11.82 -1.90 2.98
CA VAL A 432 -11.28 -2.41 1.70
C VAL A 432 -10.95 -3.90 1.83
N PHE A 433 -10.18 -4.29 2.86
CA PHE A 433 -9.86 -5.69 3.09
C PHE A 433 -11.12 -6.50 3.35
N ARG A 434 -12.15 -5.94 4.01
CA ARG A 434 -13.44 -6.62 4.17
C ARG A 434 -14.06 -6.98 2.81
N ILE A 435 -14.03 -6.12 1.80
CA ILE A 435 -14.59 -6.48 0.48
C ILE A 435 -13.69 -7.53 -0.20
N VAL A 436 -12.39 -7.25 -0.31
CA VAL A 436 -11.42 -8.10 -1.04
C VAL A 436 -11.36 -9.51 -0.45
N SER A 437 -11.34 -9.62 0.88
CA SER A 437 -11.28 -10.90 1.60
C SER A 437 -12.50 -11.79 1.32
N HIS A 438 -13.69 -11.20 1.16
CA HIS A 438 -14.90 -11.97 0.85
C HIS A 438 -14.78 -12.58 -0.55
N THR A 439 -14.16 -11.89 -1.51
CA THR A 439 -13.92 -12.47 -2.84
C THR A 439 -12.98 -13.69 -2.81
N LEU A 440 -12.10 -13.77 -1.80
CA LEU A 440 -11.12 -14.85 -1.62
C LEU A 440 -11.66 -16.06 -0.85
N LEU A 441 -12.79 -15.93 -0.14
CA LEU A 441 -13.43 -17.02 0.60
C LEU A 441 -13.88 -18.15 -0.34
N ARG A 442 -13.82 -19.41 0.12
CA ARG A 442 -14.31 -20.54 -0.68
C ARG A 442 -15.85 -20.52 -0.73
N ASN A 443 -16.42 -20.55 -1.94
CA ASN A 443 -17.85 -20.76 -2.12
C ASN A 443 -18.17 -22.26 -2.09
N ARG A 444 -19.06 -22.68 -1.19
CA ARG A 444 -19.53 -24.07 -1.06
C ARG A 444 -20.72 -24.36 -1.99
N ASP A 445 -21.49 -23.34 -2.34
CA ASP A 445 -22.64 -23.45 -3.23
C ASP A 445 -22.22 -23.18 -4.67
N ARG A 446 -21.86 -24.26 -5.38
CA ARG A 446 -21.47 -24.24 -6.80
C ARG A 446 -22.64 -24.02 -7.77
N THR A 447 -23.87 -23.86 -7.26
CA THR A 447 -25.10 -23.93 -8.03
C THR A 447 -25.46 -22.65 -8.80
N ARG A 448 -24.86 -21.50 -8.48
CA ARG A 448 -25.09 -20.24 -9.22
C ARG A 448 -24.07 -20.06 -10.35
N ARG A 449 -24.52 -20.18 -11.60
CA ARG A 449 -23.74 -19.81 -12.80
C ARG A 449 -23.54 -18.29 -12.84
N ALA A 450 -22.33 -17.82 -12.54
CA ALA A 450 -21.93 -16.44 -12.78
C ALA A 450 -21.87 -16.15 -14.28
N ARG A 451 -22.35 -14.97 -14.72
CA ARG A 451 -22.26 -14.56 -16.13
C ARG A 451 -20.81 -14.19 -16.46
N ARG A 452 -20.30 -14.65 -17.60
CA ARG A 452 -18.97 -14.23 -18.09
C ARG A 452 -18.95 -12.72 -18.33
N LEU A 453 -17.88 -12.06 -17.89
CA LEU A 453 -17.70 -10.64 -18.10
C LEU A 453 -17.06 -10.38 -19.47
N PRO A 454 -17.50 -9.34 -20.19
CA PRO A 454 -16.76 -8.83 -21.34
C PRO A 454 -15.37 -8.35 -20.90
N THR A 455 -14.32 -8.79 -21.59
CA THR A 455 -12.91 -8.45 -21.27
C THR A 455 -12.70 -6.93 -21.21
N ARG A 456 -13.38 -6.17 -22.06
CA ARG A 456 -13.32 -4.70 -22.07
C ARG A 456 -13.70 -4.08 -20.72
N MET A 457 -14.72 -4.63 -20.03
CA MET A 457 -15.14 -4.11 -18.71
C MET A 457 -14.06 -4.33 -17.65
N GLU A 458 -13.47 -5.54 -17.63
CA GLU A 458 -12.41 -5.91 -16.69
C GLU A 458 -11.14 -5.08 -16.93
N VAL A 459 -10.69 -4.97 -18.18
CA VAL A 459 -9.47 -4.23 -18.55
C VAL A 459 -9.61 -2.74 -18.26
N VAL A 460 -10.73 -2.11 -18.65
CA VAL A 460 -10.92 -0.66 -18.42
C VAL A 460 -10.93 -0.33 -16.94
N ALA A 461 -11.64 -1.13 -16.13
CA ALA A 461 -11.68 -0.90 -14.68
C ALA A 461 -10.30 -1.11 -14.04
N LEU A 462 -9.55 -2.14 -14.46
CA LEU A 462 -8.18 -2.38 -14.02
C LEU A 462 -7.23 -1.24 -14.41
N LEU A 463 -7.29 -0.75 -15.66
CA LEU A 463 -6.45 0.34 -16.14
C LEU A 463 -6.60 1.59 -15.27
N LEU A 464 -7.82 1.99 -14.90
CA LEU A 464 -8.03 3.13 -14.01
C LEU A 464 -7.43 2.91 -12.60
N ALA A 465 -7.54 1.70 -12.05
CA ALA A 465 -6.91 1.37 -10.77
C ALA A 465 -5.38 1.41 -10.86
N VAL A 466 -4.82 0.88 -11.95
CA VAL A 466 -3.38 0.91 -12.22
C VAL A 466 -2.89 2.34 -12.38
N VAL A 467 -3.59 3.21 -13.11
CA VAL A 467 -3.25 4.64 -13.23
C VAL A 467 -3.22 5.30 -11.85
N SER A 468 -4.23 5.08 -11.02
CA SER A 468 -4.26 5.61 -9.65
C SER A 468 -3.03 5.21 -8.82
N SER A 469 -2.55 3.98 -9.00
CA SER A 469 -1.34 3.49 -8.32
C SER A 469 -0.05 3.98 -8.97
N ALA A 470 0.02 3.99 -10.29
CA ALA A 470 1.18 4.45 -11.06
C ALA A 470 1.48 5.93 -10.83
N LEU A 471 0.46 6.74 -10.58
CA LEU A 471 0.64 8.13 -10.18
C LEU A 471 1.59 8.26 -8.99
N GLY A 472 1.51 7.38 -7.98
CA GLY A 472 2.42 7.44 -6.84
C GLY A 472 3.88 7.18 -7.22
N LEU A 473 4.16 6.17 -8.06
CA LEU A 473 5.51 5.91 -8.57
C LEU A 473 6.05 7.05 -9.44
N ALA A 474 5.18 7.74 -10.17
CA ALA A 474 5.52 8.82 -11.09
C ALA A 474 5.14 10.20 -10.53
N ALA A 475 5.14 10.37 -9.20
CA ALA A 475 4.60 11.56 -8.57
C ALA A 475 5.34 12.86 -8.93
N ALA A 476 6.64 12.76 -9.27
CA ALA A 476 7.43 13.90 -9.71
C ALA A 476 6.81 14.66 -10.91
N VAL A 477 6.18 13.96 -11.86
CA VAL A 477 5.61 14.59 -13.07
C VAL A 477 4.43 15.51 -12.75
N PRO A 478 3.33 15.05 -12.12
CA PRO A 478 2.22 15.94 -11.76
C PRO A 478 2.58 16.94 -10.65
N LEU A 479 3.55 16.66 -9.77
CA LEU A 479 4.03 17.64 -8.79
C LEU A 479 4.79 18.79 -9.47
N GLY A 480 5.59 18.49 -10.50
CA GLY A 480 6.25 19.52 -11.32
C GLY A 480 5.28 20.38 -12.14
N LEU A 481 4.01 19.97 -12.31
CA LEU A 481 2.97 20.85 -12.87
C LEU A 481 2.44 21.86 -11.84
N LEU A 482 2.54 21.54 -10.54
CA LEU A 482 2.06 22.37 -9.44
C LEU A 482 3.14 23.35 -8.97
N ASP A 483 4.38 22.91 -8.85
CA ASP A 483 5.51 23.70 -8.34
C ASP A 483 6.39 24.25 -9.46
N ALA A 484 6.96 25.45 -9.26
CA ALA A 484 7.99 26.05 -10.14
C ALA A 484 9.40 25.48 -9.89
N ALA A 485 9.52 24.39 -9.13
CA ALA A 485 10.82 23.83 -8.79
C ALA A 485 11.48 23.18 -10.02
N PRO A 486 12.75 23.48 -10.31
CA PRO A 486 13.47 22.82 -11.39
C PRO A 486 13.51 21.32 -11.11
N ALA A 487 13.28 20.51 -12.15
CA ALA A 487 13.57 19.09 -12.09
C ALA A 487 15.08 18.95 -11.82
N GLU A 488 15.45 18.61 -10.58
CA GLU A 488 16.85 18.37 -10.24
C GLU A 488 17.41 17.23 -11.11
N GLU A 489 18.70 17.37 -11.43
CA GLU A 489 19.44 16.45 -12.28
C GLU A 489 19.28 15.02 -11.78
N THR A 490 18.76 14.18 -12.68
CA THR A 490 18.69 12.73 -12.45
C THR A 490 20.13 12.24 -12.35
N VAL A 491 20.59 11.91 -11.14
CA VAL A 491 21.94 11.38 -10.96
C VAL A 491 22.03 10.03 -11.66
N ALA A 492 22.65 10.00 -12.82
CA ALA A 492 22.86 8.81 -13.62
C ALA A 492 24.03 8.01 -13.04
N TYR A 493 23.75 7.13 -12.08
CA TYR A 493 24.73 6.13 -11.67
C TYR A 493 24.74 4.97 -12.68
N LEU A 494 25.89 4.73 -13.31
CA LEU A 494 26.12 3.67 -14.31
C LEU A 494 26.01 2.22 -13.73
N SER A 495 25.50 2.04 -12.51
CA SER A 495 25.44 0.80 -11.74
C SER A 495 24.02 0.25 -11.48
N TRP A 496 22.99 0.80 -12.13
CA TRP A 496 21.57 0.50 -11.83
C TRP A 496 21.10 -0.90 -12.24
N LEU A 497 21.79 -1.53 -13.20
CA LEU A 497 21.33 -2.76 -13.85
C LEU A 497 21.23 -3.94 -12.87
N PRO A 498 22.23 -4.26 -12.02
CA PRO A 498 22.14 -5.41 -11.14
C PRO A 498 21.00 -5.30 -10.10
N PRO A 499 20.80 -4.16 -9.39
CA PRO A 499 19.64 -3.98 -8.52
C PRO A 499 18.30 -4.21 -9.23
N ALA A 500 18.14 -3.65 -10.44
CA ALA A 500 16.94 -3.81 -11.24
C ALA A 500 16.71 -5.26 -11.66
N LEU A 501 17.73 -5.96 -12.16
CA LEU A 501 17.64 -7.37 -12.55
C LEU A 501 17.27 -8.27 -11.37
N ILE A 502 17.84 -8.03 -10.19
CA ILE A 502 17.50 -8.77 -8.97
C ILE A 502 16.01 -8.61 -8.64
N LEU A 503 15.44 -7.41 -8.70
CA LEU A 503 14.00 -7.21 -8.46
C LEU A 503 13.13 -7.82 -9.56
N LEU A 504 13.45 -7.54 -10.83
CA LEU A 504 12.65 -7.95 -12.00
C LEU A 504 12.62 -9.46 -12.17
N SER A 505 13.68 -10.18 -11.78
CA SER A 505 13.77 -11.65 -11.84
C SER A 505 12.64 -12.37 -11.09
N SER A 506 12.05 -11.75 -10.05
CA SER A 506 10.88 -12.29 -9.34
C SER A 506 9.60 -11.51 -9.65
N LEU A 507 9.68 -10.20 -9.91
CA LEU A 507 8.50 -9.38 -10.16
C LEU A 507 7.82 -9.76 -11.48
N VAL A 508 8.58 -9.83 -12.58
CA VAL A 508 8.04 -10.09 -13.91
C VAL A 508 7.40 -11.47 -14.01
N PRO A 509 8.05 -12.58 -13.57
CA PRO A 509 7.37 -13.87 -13.50
C PRO A 509 6.10 -13.82 -12.64
N GLY A 510 6.15 -13.16 -11.48
CA GLY A 510 4.99 -13.00 -10.60
C GLY A 510 3.77 -12.39 -11.29
N LEU A 511 3.98 -11.26 -11.99
CA LEU A 511 2.93 -10.56 -12.75
C LEU A 511 2.37 -11.41 -13.90
N ILE A 512 3.24 -12.08 -14.66
CA ILE A 512 2.82 -12.98 -15.75
C ILE A 512 2.01 -14.15 -15.19
N ILE A 513 2.48 -14.76 -14.10
CA ILE A 513 1.82 -15.93 -13.48
C ILE A 513 0.40 -15.62 -13.02
N PHE A 514 0.11 -14.39 -12.57
CA PHE A 514 -1.26 -14.01 -12.19
C PHE A 514 -2.26 -14.10 -13.34
N LEU A 515 -1.81 -13.80 -14.56
CA LEU A 515 -2.64 -13.80 -15.76
C LEU A 515 -2.70 -15.20 -16.41
N LEU A 516 -1.89 -16.15 -15.94
CA LEU A 516 -1.86 -17.50 -16.50
C LEU A 516 -3.03 -18.36 -16.01
N PRO A 517 -3.77 -19.02 -16.93
CA PRO A 517 -4.78 -20.02 -16.59
C PRO A 517 -4.21 -21.17 -15.73
N GLU A 518 -5.06 -21.77 -14.89
CA GLU A 518 -4.66 -22.81 -13.94
C GLU A 518 -4.15 -24.11 -14.60
N GLU A 519 -4.53 -24.33 -15.86
CA GLU A 519 -4.17 -25.47 -16.69
C GLU A 519 -2.71 -25.41 -17.17
N ARG A 520 -2.13 -24.21 -17.31
CA ARG A 520 -0.76 -23.99 -17.84
C ARG A 520 0.34 -24.27 -16.79
N ARG A 521 0.36 -25.50 -16.28
CA ARG A 521 1.25 -25.95 -15.20
C ARG A 521 2.74 -25.80 -15.54
N ARG A 522 3.16 -26.32 -16.71
CA ARG A 522 4.57 -26.33 -17.12
C ARG A 522 5.14 -24.92 -17.26
N LEU A 523 4.43 -24.03 -17.96
CA LEU A 523 4.86 -22.64 -18.16
C LEU A 523 5.05 -21.90 -16.82
N ARG A 524 4.10 -22.05 -15.88
CA ARG A 524 4.22 -21.44 -14.54
C ARG A 524 5.43 -21.97 -13.76
N THR A 525 5.68 -23.27 -13.83
CA THR A 525 6.84 -23.89 -13.18
C THR A 525 8.16 -23.38 -13.79
N VAL A 526 8.24 -23.34 -15.12
CA VAL A 526 9.42 -22.82 -15.84
C VAL A 526 9.68 -21.36 -15.50
N LEU A 527 8.64 -20.51 -15.50
CA LEU A 527 8.77 -19.08 -15.15
C LEU A 527 9.30 -18.87 -13.72
N ASN A 528 8.75 -19.57 -12.72
CA ASN A 528 9.22 -19.45 -11.33
C ASN A 528 10.67 -19.93 -11.18
N LEU A 529 11.00 -21.11 -11.70
CA LEU A 529 12.34 -21.67 -11.55
C LEU A 529 13.38 -20.86 -12.31
N THR A 530 13.05 -20.39 -13.52
CA THR A 530 13.94 -19.50 -14.29
C THR A 530 14.18 -18.20 -13.53
N GLY A 531 13.12 -17.57 -13.00
CA GLY A 531 13.27 -16.38 -12.16
C GLY A 531 14.16 -16.61 -10.93
N ALA A 532 14.00 -17.75 -10.25
CA ALA A 532 14.82 -18.13 -9.10
C ALA A 532 16.29 -18.37 -9.45
N VAL A 533 16.57 -19.08 -10.54
CA VAL A 533 17.94 -19.35 -11.00
C VAL A 533 18.60 -18.06 -11.47
N VAL A 534 17.92 -17.24 -12.28
CA VAL A 534 18.43 -15.94 -12.73
C VAL A 534 18.77 -15.05 -11.54
N LYS A 535 17.89 -14.96 -10.53
CA LYS A 535 18.17 -14.19 -9.31
C LYS A 535 19.42 -14.70 -8.62
N LEU A 536 19.56 -16.01 -8.43
CA LEU A 536 20.72 -16.58 -7.74
C LEU A 536 22.03 -16.32 -8.50
N VAL A 537 22.01 -16.42 -9.84
CA VAL A 537 23.18 -16.10 -10.68
C VAL A 537 23.56 -14.62 -10.55
N VAL A 538 22.60 -13.71 -10.69
CA VAL A 538 22.87 -12.26 -10.57
C VAL A 538 23.38 -11.92 -9.17
N VAL A 539 22.78 -12.47 -8.12
CA VAL A 539 23.24 -12.28 -6.73
C VAL A 539 24.66 -12.83 -6.53
N GLY A 540 25.01 -13.97 -7.13
CA GLY A 540 26.37 -14.51 -7.09
C GLY A 540 27.40 -13.59 -7.75
N LEU A 541 27.05 -13.00 -8.91
CA LEU A 541 27.92 -12.03 -9.60
C LEU A 541 28.09 -10.74 -8.78
N VAL A 542 27.00 -10.23 -8.21
CA VAL A 542 27.02 -9.04 -7.35
C VAL A 542 27.81 -9.30 -6.08
N LEU A 543 27.69 -10.48 -5.46
CA LEU A 543 28.46 -10.86 -4.28
C LEU A 543 29.98 -10.80 -4.54
N ILE A 544 30.43 -11.30 -5.70
CA ILE A 544 31.83 -11.20 -6.11
C ILE A 544 32.23 -9.73 -6.28
N GLY A 545 31.38 -8.92 -6.93
CA GLY A 545 31.64 -7.50 -7.12
C GLY A 545 31.74 -6.72 -5.81
N VAL A 546 30.81 -6.93 -4.86
CA VAL A 546 30.84 -6.28 -3.54
C VAL A 546 32.06 -6.73 -2.73
N TYR A 547 32.43 -8.00 -2.81
CA TYR A 547 33.67 -8.50 -2.19
C TYR A 547 34.93 -7.84 -2.78
N GLN A 548 34.89 -7.39 -4.04
CA GLN A 548 35.94 -6.61 -4.69
C GLN A 548 35.84 -5.10 -4.43
N GLY A 549 34.88 -4.65 -3.60
CA GLY A 549 34.68 -3.24 -3.28
C GLY A 549 33.79 -2.47 -4.26
N LEU A 550 33.12 -3.12 -5.21
CA LEU A 550 32.16 -2.47 -6.11
C LEU A 550 30.85 -2.17 -5.38
N ARG A 551 30.32 -0.95 -5.59
CA ARG A 551 29.01 -0.51 -5.09
C ARG A 551 27.98 -0.54 -6.22
N PHE A 552 26.78 -1.05 -5.93
CA PHE A 552 25.69 -1.13 -6.91
C PHE A 552 24.46 -0.38 -6.42
N GLU A 553 24.08 0.64 -7.19
CA GLU A 553 23.04 1.59 -6.79
C GLU A 553 22.10 1.93 -7.95
N ALA A 554 20.82 2.15 -7.63
CA ALA A 554 19.79 2.64 -8.54
C ALA A 554 18.86 3.61 -7.81
N ALA A 555 18.69 4.83 -8.33
CA ALA A 555 17.79 5.83 -7.78
C ALA A 555 16.79 6.30 -8.84
N VAL A 556 15.52 6.48 -8.45
CA VAL A 556 14.48 7.07 -9.30
C VAL A 556 13.73 8.14 -8.51
N PRO A 557 13.48 9.34 -9.07
CA PRO A 557 12.67 10.37 -8.40
C PRO A 557 11.30 9.84 -8.00
N PHE A 558 10.87 10.14 -6.78
CA PHE A 558 9.59 9.67 -6.25
C PHE A 558 8.84 10.77 -5.51
N LEU A 559 9.38 11.24 -4.40
CA LEU A 559 8.92 12.41 -3.68
C LEU A 559 10.03 13.48 -3.72
N PRO A 560 9.69 14.79 -3.56
CA PRO A 560 10.69 15.82 -3.36
C PRO A 560 11.64 15.44 -2.22
N GLY A 561 12.96 15.43 -2.46
CA GLY A 561 13.97 15.03 -1.48
C GLY A 561 14.00 13.54 -1.09
N LEU A 562 13.15 12.69 -1.68
CA LEU A 562 12.95 11.30 -1.25
C LEU A 562 12.83 10.36 -2.48
N PRO A 563 13.96 9.96 -3.08
CA PRO A 563 13.96 9.04 -4.22
C PRO A 563 13.64 7.59 -3.81
N LEU A 564 13.17 6.79 -4.78
CA LEU A 564 13.26 5.33 -4.67
C LEU A 564 14.72 4.93 -4.88
N TYR A 565 15.40 4.64 -3.79
CA TYR A 565 16.84 4.39 -3.77
C TYR A 565 17.12 2.95 -3.36
N LEU A 566 17.69 2.19 -4.30
CA LEU A 566 18.18 0.85 -4.10
C LEU A 566 19.71 0.88 -4.00
N ARG A 567 20.23 0.41 -2.88
CA ARG A 567 21.66 0.26 -2.62
C ARG A 567 21.96 -1.17 -2.23
N ILE A 568 23.02 -1.74 -2.79
CA ILE A 568 23.53 -3.04 -2.39
C ILE A 568 24.83 -2.82 -1.61
N ASP A 569 24.69 -2.74 -0.28
CA ASP A 569 25.80 -2.69 0.68
C ASP A 569 26.10 -4.08 1.28
N ALA A 570 27.09 -4.16 2.17
CA ALA A 570 27.57 -5.43 2.69
C ALA A 570 26.47 -6.14 3.50
N LEU A 571 25.76 -5.39 4.36
CA LEU A 571 24.59 -5.85 5.10
C LEU A 571 23.45 -6.35 4.18
N SER A 572 23.16 -5.62 3.09
CA SER A 572 22.18 -6.04 2.09
C SER A 572 22.54 -7.38 1.49
N MET A 573 23.81 -7.59 1.13
CA MET A 573 24.27 -8.84 0.51
C MET A 573 24.03 -10.07 1.37
N LEU A 574 24.19 -9.95 2.70
CA LEU A 574 23.87 -11.03 3.63
C LEU A 574 22.41 -11.46 3.50
N PHE A 575 21.48 -10.49 3.49
CA PHE A 575 20.05 -10.77 3.44
C PHE A 575 19.55 -11.15 2.03
N VAL A 576 20.05 -10.50 0.97
CA VAL A 576 19.75 -10.82 -0.43
C VAL A 576 20.18 -12.24 -0.77
N THR A 577 21.38 -12.65 -0.35
CA THR A 577 21.91 -14.00 -0.60
C THR A 577 21.10 -15.07 0.12
N LEU A 578 20.77 -14.85 1.40
CA LEU A 578 19.86 -15.72 2.15
C LEU A 578 18.50 -15.86 1.44
N SER A 579 17.92 -14.73 1.00
CA SER A 579 16.62 -14.69 0.35
C SER A 579 16.63 -15.44 -0.99
N ALA A 580 17.61 -15.15 -1.86
CA ALA A 580 17.72 -15.78 -3.19
C ALA A 580 17.93 -17.30 -3.10
N SER A 581 18.84 -17.75 -2.23
CA SER A 581 19.14 -19.17 -2.03
C SER A 581 17.94 -19.96 -1.48
N LEU A 582 17.33 -19.48 -0.39
CA LEU A 582 16.18 -20.14 0.21
C LEU A 582 14.92 -20.05 -0.66
N TRP A 583 14.79 -19.02 -1.50
CA TRP A 583 13.68 -18.92 -2.45
C TRP A 583 13.71 -20.04 -3.49
N LEU A 584 14.87 -20.35 -4.08
CA LEU A 584 15.00 -21.47 -5.04
C LEU A 584 14.53 -22.77 -4.41
N VAL A 585 15.04 -23.09 -3.22
CA VAL A 585 14.72 -24.32 -2.51
C VAL A 585 13.23 -24.38 -2.13
N THR A 586 12.67 -23.26 -1.64
CA THR A 586 11.25 -23.17 -1.29
C THR A 586 10.34 -23.26 -2.51
N THR A 587 10.77 -22.76 -3.67
CA THR A 587 10.02 -22.86 -4.91
C THR A 587 9.88 -24.32 -5.33
N VAL A 588 10.97 -25.09 -5.29
CA VAL A 588 10.94 -26.54 -5.57
C VAL A 588 9.99 -27.25 -4.60
N TYR A 589 10.11 -26.97 -3.30
CA TYR A 589 9.22 -27.52 -2.27
C TYR A 589 7.74 -27.17 -2.51
N ALA A 590 7.45 -25.90 -2.80
CA ALA A 590 6.09 -25.40 -3.01
C ALA A 590 5.42 -26.01 -4.25
N ILE A 591 6.18 -26.24 -5.33
CA ILE A 591 5.69 -26.92 -6.54
C ILE A 591 5.22 -28.33 -6.20
N GLY A 592 6.01 -29.09 -5.42
CA GLY A 592 5.65 -30.43 -4.97
C GLY A 592 4.45 -30.43 -4.00
N TYR A 593 4.43 -29.49 -3.05
CA TYR A 593 3.42 -29.42 -2.00
C TYR A 593 2.03 -29.03 -2.52
N LEU A 594 1.97 -28.16 -3.54
CA LEU A 594 0.72 -27.69 -4.14
C LEU A 594 0.31 -28.47 -5.38
N GLU A 595 0.94 -29.61 -5.65
CA GLU A 595 0.55 -30.49 -6.73
C GLU A 595 -0.93 -30.93 -6.55
N GLY A 596 -1.77 -30.70 -7.56
CA GLY A 596 -3.21 -31.00 -7.49
C GLY A 596 -4.05 -30.01 -6.67
N SER A 597 -3.45 -29.02 -5.99
CA SER A 597 -4.19 -27.98 -5.27
C SER A 597 -4.80 -26.92 -6.22
N PRO A 598 -5.96 -26.33 -5.90
CA PRO A 598 -6.56 -25.24 -6.67
C PRO A 598 -5.82 -23.90 -6.45
N HIS A 599 -6.07 -22.92 -7.34
CA HIS A 599 -5.59 -21.53 -7.22
C HIS A 599 -4.05 -21.37 -7.17
N ARG A 600 -3.31 -22.17 -7.94
CA ARG A 600 -1.84 -22.16 -7.93
C ARG A 600 -1.28 -20.91 -8.60
N SER A 601 -1.92 -20.38 -9.64
CA SER A 601 -1.48 -19.12 -10.27
C SER A 601 -1.52 -17.97 -9.27
N ARG A 602 -2.60 -17.88 -8.47
CA ARG A 602 -2.69 -16.93 -7.36
C ARG A 602 -1.57 -17.14 -6.33
N PHE A 603 -1.31 -18.38 -5.93
CA PHE A 603 -0.26 -18.69 -4.96
C PHE A 603 1.12 -18.24 -5.44
N PHE A 604 1.55 -18.71 -6.62
CA PHE A 604 2.90 -18.45 -7.12
C PHE A 604 3.10 -16.99 -7.54
N GLY A 605 2.05 -16.30 -7.99
CA GLY A 605 2.08 -14.86 -8.24
C GLY A 605 2.40 -14.09 -6.96
N PHE A 606 1.63 -14.31 -5.88
CA PHE A 606 1.88 -13.62 -4.60
C PHE A 606 3.19 -14.05 -3.95
N PHE A 607 3.56 -15.32 -4.08
CA PHE A 607 4.84 -15.86 -3.61
C PHE A 607 6.02 -15.14 -4.27
N SER A 608 5.97 -14.88 -5.58
CA SER A 608 7.02 -14.14 -6.31
C SER A 608 7.05 -12.65 -5.96
N ILE A 609 5.88 -12.02 -5.72
CA ILE A 609 5.84 -10.65 -5.20
C ILE A 609 6.43 -10.58 -3.79
N CYS A 610 6.17 -11.55 -2.91
CA CYS A 610 6.78 -11.58 -1.56
C CYS A 610 8.30 -11.60 -1.63
N VAL A 611 8.87 -12.34 -2.58
CA VAL A 611 10.32 -12.42 -2.79
C VAL A 611 10.86 -11.09 -3.32
N THR A 612 10.16 -10.49 -4.28
CA THR A 612 10.49 -9.15 -4.77
C THR A 612 10.52 -8.15 -3.62
N ALA A 613 9.49 -8.15 -2.78
CA ALA A 613 9.40 -7.29 -1.62
C ALA A 613 10.51 -7.56 -0.60
N THR A 614 10.81 -8.82 -0.29
CA THR A 614 11.87 -9.18 0.66
C THR A 614 13.24 -8.69 0.21
N VAL A 615 13.55 -8.85 -1.08
CA VAL A 615 14.83 -8.40 -1.63
C VAL A 615 14.88 -6.88 -1.79
N GLY A 616 13.76 -6.24 -2.13
CA GLY A 616 13.67 -4.78 -2.14
C GLY A 616 13.83 -4.15 -0.74
N ILE A 617 13.37 -4.81 0.33
CA ILE A 617 13.64 -4.40 1.72
C ILE A 617 15.14 -4.47 2.01
N ALA A 618 15.78 -5.57 1.60
CA ALA A 618 17.20 -5.78 1.85
C ALA A 618 18.05 -4.69 1.16
N MET A 619 17.71 -4.36 -0.08
CA MET A 619 18.41 -3.39 -0.93
C MET A 619 17.93 -1.96 -0.77
N ALA A 620 17.08 -1.64 0.21
CA ALA A 620 16.60 -0.28 0.37
C ALA A 620 17.74 0.61 0.88
N GLY A 621 18.12 1.63 0.10
CA GLY A 621 19.15 2.61 0.49
C GLY A 621 18.60 3.73 1.37
N ASN A 622 17.27 3.86 1.46
CA ASN A 622 16.62 4.81 2.34
C ASN A 622 15.32 4.26 2.94
N PHE A 623 14.85 4.95 3.97
CA PHE A 623 13.77 4.43 4.80
C PHE A 623 12.42 4.46 4.08
N ILE A 624 12.21 5.42 3.17
CA ILE A 624 11.01 5.45 2.33
C ILE A 624 10.97 4.21 1.42
N THR A 625 12.06 3.88 0.73
CA THR A 625 12.15 2.68 -0.12
C THR A 625 11.94 1.42 0.71
N PHE A 626 12.54 1.35 1.90
CA PHE A 626 12.33 0.27 2.85
C PHE A 626 10.85 0.10 3.17
N PHE A 627 10.15 1.18 3.52
CA PHE A 627 8.73 1.16 3.87
C PHE A 627 7.84 0.68 2.71
N ILE A 628 8.13 1.09 1.48
CA ILE A 628 7.38 0.64 0.29
C ILE A 628 7.47 -0.87 0.12
N PHE A 629 8.68 -1.44 0.15
CA PHE A 629 8.84 -2.88 0.03
C PHE A 629 8.36 -3.63 1.28
N TYR A 630 8.49 -3.02 2.46
CA TYR A 630 7.94 -3.51 3.71
C TYR A 630 6.42 -3.68 3.60
N GLU A 631 5.69 -2.71 3.06
CA GLU A 631 4.25 -2.81 2.85
C GLU A 631 3.86 -3.70 1.67
N LEU A 632 4.63 -3.70 0.58
CA LEU A 632 4.44 -4.67 -0.49
C LEU A 632 4.53 -6.10 0.05
N LEU A 633 5.40 -6.36 1.03
CA LEU A 633 5.49 -7.65 1.71
C LEU A 633 4.23 -7.95 2.54
N THR A 634 3.68 -6.97 3.27
CA THR A 634 2.41 -7.12 4.02
C THR A 634 1.27 -7.52 3.07
N LEU A 635 1.15 -6.80 1.95
CA LEU A 635 0.07 -6.96 0.98
C LEU A 635 0.17 -8.29 0.21
N SER A 636 1.37 -8.71 -0.14
CA SER A 636 1.60 -9.94 -0.90
C SER A 636 1.51 -11.21 -0.05
N THR A 637 1.83 -11.13 1.24
CA THR A 637 1.76 -12.29 2.14
C THR A 637 0.37 -12.57 2.67
N PHE A 638 -0.51 -11.57 2.83
CA PHE A 638 -1.88 -11.79 3.30
C PHE A 638 -2.63 -12.84 2.45
N PRO A 639 -2.67 -12.75 1.10
CA PRO A 639 -3.28 -13.76 0.24
C PRO A 639 -2.66 -15.17 0.38
N LEU A 640 -1.38 -15.26 0.73
CA LEU A 640 -0.71 -16.53 1.01
C LEU A 640 -1.16 -17.12 2.34
N VAL A 641 -1.27 -16.30 3.39
CA VAL A 641 -1.81 -16.71 4.70
C VAL A 641 -3.25 -17.20 4.53
N VAL A 642 -4.07 -16.48 3.76
CA VAL A 642 -5.48 -16.83 3.54
C VAL A 642 -5.74 -17.80 2.39
N HIS A 643 -4.69 -18.40 1.82
CA HIS A 643 -4.78 -19.17 0.59
C HIS A 643 -5.85 -20.28 0.62
N ARG A 644 -6.02 -20.96 1.76
CA ARG A 644 -7.03 -22.02 1.93
C ARG A 644 -8.49 -21.50 1.92
N GLY A 645 -8.72 -20.21 2.15
CA GLY A 645 -10.03 -19.56 2.02
C GLY A 645 -11.12 -20.02 3.00
N THR A 646 -10.77 -20.68 4.11
CA THR A 646 -11.72 -21.08 5.15
C THR A 646 -11.92 -19.98 6.18
N ALA A 647 -13.08 -19.90 6.84
CA ALA A 647 -13.36 -18.86 7.82
C ALA A 647 -12.32 -18.78 8.96
N LYS A 648 -11.82 -19.93 9.43
CA LYS A 648 -10.74 -19.99 10.45
C LYS A 648 -9.43 -19.37 9.93
N VAL A 649 -9.06 -19.68 8.68
CA VAL A 649 -7.83 -19.15 8.06
C VAL A 649 -7.99 -17.66 7.77
N MET A 650 -9.18 -17.19 7.38
CA MET A 650 -9.44 -15.75 7.21
C MET A 650 -9.28 -14.98 8.51
N ARG A 651 -9.79 -15.50 9.64
CA ARG A 651 -9.61 -14.87 10.96
C ARG A 651 -8.12 -14.75 11.31
N ALA A 652 -7.32 -15.76 10.98
CA ALA A 652 -5.87 -15.68 11.15
C ALA A 652 -5.24 -14.61 10.24
N GLY A 653 -5.65 -14.53 8.97
CA GLY A 653 -5.20 -13.49 8.05
C GLY A 653 -5.58 -12.07 8.48
N TYR A 654 -6.77 -11.85 9.04
CA TYR A 654 -7.15 -10.55 9.59
C TYR A 654 -6.34 -10.19 10.83
N SER A 655 -6.06 -11.16 11.70
CA SER A 655 -5.15 -10.92 12.83
C SER A 655 -3.75 -10.57 12.31
N TYR A 656 -3.27 -11.20 11.23
CA TYR A 656 -2.01 -10.82 10.61
C TYR A 656 -2.03 -9.37 10.11
N LEU A 657 -3.05 -9.00 9.32
CA LEU A 657 -3.17 -7.64 8.80
C LEU A 657 -3.31 -6.60 9.91
N ALA A 658 -4.08 -6.87 10.98
CA ALA A 658 -4.28 -5.91 12.06
C ALA A 658 -2.97 -5.56 12.77
N TYR A 659 -2.14 -6.57 13.08
CA TYR A 659 -0.84 -6.35 13.71
C TYR A 659 0.14 -5.71 12.73
N SER A 660 0.20 -6.20 11.49
CA SER A 660 1.15 -5.70 10.50
C SER A 660 0.85 -4.26 10.12
N LEU A 661 -0.39 -3.93 9.76
CA LEU A 661 -0.77 -2.56 9.37
C LEU A 661 -0.73 -1.60 10.57
N GLY A 662 -1.10 -2.04 11.77
CA GLY A 662 -0.95 -1.23 12.98
C GLY A 662 0.52 -0.88 13.25
N GLY A 663 1.43 -1.86 13.11
CA GLY A 663 2.87 -1.62 13.19
C GLY A 663 3.35 -0.70 12.07
N SER A 664 2.91 -0.90 10.84
CA SER A 664 3.28 -0.04 9.71
C SER A 664 2.78 1.39 9.86
N THR A 665 1.64 1.62 10.52
CA THR A 665 1.18 2.96 10.88
C THR A 665 2.10 3.64 11.89
N ALA A 666 2.55 2.91 12.92
CA ALA A 666 3.55 3.45 13.86
C ALA A 666 4.89 3.74 13.16
N LEU A 667 5.33 2.85 12.28
CA LEU A 667 6.53 3.02 11.46
C LEU A 667 6.43 4.28 10.59
N LEU A 668 5.32 4.44 9.87
CA LEU A 668 5.08 5.60 9.00
C LEU A 668 5.06 6.91 9.78
N LEU A 669 4.44 6.94 10.97
CA LEU A 669 4.42 8.12 11.82
C LEU A 669 5.84 8.47 12.32
N GLY A 670 6.61 7.48 12.78
CA GLY A 670 7.99 7.69 13.21
C GLY A 670 8.87 8.20 12.07
N MET A 671 8.69 7.67 10.85
CA MET A 671 9.42 8.12 9.66
C MET A 671 9.05 9.54 9.25
N ALA A 672 7.76 9.88 9.20
CA ALA A 672 7.33 11.21 8.83
C ALA A 672 7.76 12.26 9.86
N TRP A 673 7.74 11.91 11.16
CA TRP A 673 8.24 12.79 12.21
C TRP A 673 9.76 12.97 12.13
N LEU A 674 10.51 11.89 11.87
CA LEU A 674 11.94 11.98 11.62
C LEU A 674 12.23 12.91 10.44
N TYR A 675 11.58 12.71 9.30
CA TYR A 675 11.75 13.54 8.10
C TYR A 675 11.40 15.01 8.37
N ALA A 676 10.33 15.29 9.12
CA ALA A 676 9.96 16.65 9.49
C ALA A 676 11.00 17.36 10.36
N LEU A 677 11.85 16.62 11.09
CA LEU A 677 12.91 17.19 11.93
C LEU A 677 14.24 17.35 11.18
N ILE A 678 14.62 16.40 10.32
CA ILE A 678 15.98 16.34 9.74
C ILE A 678 16.03 16.48 8.21
N GLY A 679 14.88 16.45 7.52
CA GLY A 679 14.79 16.64 6.07
C GLY A 679 15.32 15.49 5.20
N THR A 680 15.71 14.36 5.78
CA THR A 680 16.20 13.18 5.06
C THR A 680 15.73 11.87 5.70
N LEU A 681 15.69 10.80 4.90
CA LEU A 681 15.43 9.42 5.33
C LEU A 681 16.47 8.44 4.80
N ASP A 682 17.60 8.94 4.30
CA ASP A 682 18.65 8.09 3.74
C ASP A 682 19.40 7.33 4.85
N PHE A 683 19.70 6.06 4.58
CA PHE A 683 20.50 5.25 5.49
C PHE A 683 21.97 5.56 5.26
N THR A 684 22.68 5.99 6.30
CA THR A 684 24.12 6.29 6.21
C THR A 684 24.92 5.18 6.87
N GLU A 685 25.93 4.69 6.14
CA GLU A 685 26.95 3.78 6.69
C GLU A 685 27.80 4.56 7.71
N ALA A 686 28.26 3.89 8.77
CA ALA A 686 29.11 4.45 9.84
C ALA A 686 28.55 5.72 10.53
N GLY A 687 28.00 5.56 11.73
CA GLY A 687 27.51 6.66 12.56
C GLY A 687 25.99 6.90 12.49
N GLY A 688 25.36 6.57 11.37
CA GLY A 688 23.91 6.69 11.21
C GLY A 688 23.42 8.11 10.94
N THR A 689 22.18 8.23 10.43
CA THR A 689 21.67 9.50 9.86
C THR A 689 21.66 10.65 10.88
N LEU A 690 21.56 10.34 12.18
CA LEU A 690 21.45 11.31 13.26
C LEU A 690 22.79 11.83 13.80
N ASP A 691 23.94 11.29 13.39
CA ASP A 691 25.25 11.72 13.91
C ASP A 691 25.58 13.19 13.62
N ALA A 692 25.01 13.76 12.55
CA ALA A 692 25.22 15.16 12.16
C ALA A 692 24.18 16.13 12.77
N VAL A 693 23.26 15.65 13.61
CA VAL A 693 22.15 16.43 14.18
C VAL A 693 22.40 16.69 15.66
N ASP A 694 22.19 17.92 16.11
CA ASP A 694 22.24 18.25 17.55
C ASP A 694 21.01 17.66 18.27
N VAL A 695 21.21 16.48 18.86
CA VAL A 695 20.18 15.76 19.63
C VAL A 695 20.17 16.18 21.10
N ASP A 696 21.28 16.71 21.61
CA ASP A 696 21.49 16.99 23.04
C ASP A 696 20.58 18.11 23.56
N GLY A 697 20.20 19.05 22.69
CA GLY A 697 19.27 20.13 23.02
C GLY A 697 17.86 19.65 23.39
N ASN A 698 17.37 18.54 22.81
CA ASN A 698 16.05 17.96 23.11
C ASN A 698 15.94 16.48 22.69
N PRO A 699 16.24 15.51 23.58
CA PRO A 699 16.28 14.09 23.21
C PRO A 699 14.90 13.43 23.10
N LEU A 700 13.84 14.00 23.69
CA LEU A 700 12.54 13.34 23.82
C LEU A 700 11.89 12.96 22.46
N PRO A 701 11.87 13.83 21.44
CA PRO A 701 11.34 13.46 20.12
C PRO A 701 12.03 12.23 19.52
N PHE A 702 13.36 12.16 19.62
CA PHE A 702 14.16 11.06 19.08
C PHE A 702 13.92 9.74 19.83
N VAL A 703 13.72 9.79 21.16
CA VAL A 703 13.29 8.60 21.93
C VAL A 703 11.92 8.11 21.47
N LEU A 704 10.94 9.01 21.29
CA LEU A 704 9.60 8.65 20.83
C LEU A 704 9.60 8.12 19.39
N ILE A 705 10.41 8.72 18.52
CA ILE A 705 10.64 8.24 17.15
C ILE A 705 11.24 6.83 17.20
N PHE A 706 12.28 6.59 18.01
CA PHE A 706 12.86 5.25 18.16
C PHE A 706 11.81 4.22 18.58
N ILE A 707 10.96 4.53 19.57
CA ILE A 707 9.88 3.64 20.03
C ILE A 707 8.86 3.37 18.90
N LEU A 708 8.48 4.38 18.13
CA LEU A 708 7.56 4.23 16.99
C LEU A 708 8.16 3.36 15.89
N LEU A 709 9.42 3.60 15.53
CA LEU A 709 10.14 2.86 14.49
C LEU A 709 10.36 1.39 14.90
N ILE A 710 10.93 1.16 16.09
CA ILE A 710 11.15 -0.18 16.66
C ILE A 710 9.82 -0.90 16.90
N GLY A 711 8.79 -0.23 17.41
CA GLY A 711 7.46 -0.81 17.54
C GLY A 711 6.88 -1.23 16.19
N GLY A 712 7.10 -0.43 15.16
CA GLY A 712 6.62 -0.68 13.80
C GLY A 712 7.28 -1.88 13.11
N VAL A 713 8.61 -1.96 13.12
CA VAL A 713 9.34 -3.15 12.61
C VAL A 713 9.22 -4.35 13.55
N GLY A 714 9.10 -4.09 14.85
CA GLY A 714 8.91 -5.05 15.94
C GLY A 714 7.63 -5.85 15.82
N ALA A 715 6.58 -5.27 15.22
CA ALA A 715 5.37 -5.99 14.87
C ALA A 715 5.66 -7.17 13.93
N LYS A 716 6.45 -7.00 12.86
CA LYS A 716 6.85 -8.10 11.97
C LYS A 716 7.97 -8.96 12.56
N ALA A 717 8.87 -8.39 13.34
CA ALA A 717 9.88 -9.17 14.09
C ALA A 717 9.24 -10.03 15.19
N ALA A 718 7.96 -9.81 15.50
CA ALA A 718 7.19 -10.49 16.53
C ALA A 718 7.79 -10.30 17.93
N LEU A 719 8.15 -9.06 18.28
CA LEU A 719 8.53 -8.68 19.64
C LEU A 719 7.32 -8.75 20.58
N VAL A 720 7.50 -9.07 21.86
CA VAL A 720 6.42 -8.98 22.86
C VAL A 720 6.12 -7.50 23.13
N PRO A 721 4.84 -7.05 23.10
CA PRO A 721 3.59 -7.83 23.01
C PRO A 721 2.99 -8.00 21.59
N LEU A 722 3.68 -7.55 20.54
CA LEU A 722 3.20 -7.50 19.15
C LEU A 722 3.28 -8.84 18.37
N HIS A 723 3.67 -9.94 19.01
CA HIS A 723 3.91 -11.25 18.38
C HIS A 723 2.65 -12.08 18.04
N GLY A 724 1.49 -11.72 18.57
CA GLY A 724 0.29 -12.59 18.62
C GLY A 724 -0.26 -13.05 17.26
N TRP A 725 0.10 -12.39 16.17
CA TRP A 725 -0.28 -12.78 14.82
C TRP A 725 0.47 -14.02 14.32
N LEU A 726 1.74 -14.20 14.71
CA LEU A 726 2.65 -15.19 14.12
C LEU A 726 2.18 -16.63 14.40
N PRO A 727 1.82 -17.03 15.64
CA PRO A 727 1.26 -18.36 15.89
C PRO A 727 -0.10 -18.58 15.24
N LYS A 728 -0.92 -17.53 15.07
CA LYS A 728 -2.24 -17.62 14.42
C LYS A 728 -2.09 -17.88 12.92
N ALA A 729 -1.08 -17.30 12.27
CA ALA A 729 -0.79 -17.46 10.85
C ALA A 729 -0.41 -18.90 10.45
N MET A 730 -0.15 -19.81 11.41
CA MET A 730 0.19 -21.23 11.16
C MET A 730 -0.92 -22.06 10.51
N ALA A 731 -2.11 -21.48 10.38
CA ALA A 731 -3.19 -22.02 9.57
C ALA A 731 -2.86 -22.04 8.05
N ALA A 732 -1.83 -21.31 7.62
CA ALA A 732 -1.34 -21.27 6.25
C ALA A 732 -0.71 -22.61 5.78
N PRO A 733 -0.58 -22.83 4.46
CA PRO A 733 0.16 -23.96 3.89
C PRO A 733 1.63 -23.98 4.34
N ALA A 734 2.24 -25.17 4.41
CA ALA A 734 3.61 -25.33 4.90
C ALA A 734 4.67 -24.49 4.15
N PRO A 735 4.64 -24.36 2.80
CA PRO A 735 5.57 -23.47 2.09
C PRO A 735 5.43 -22.00 2.49
N VAL A 736 4.22 -21.57 2.87
CA VAL A 736 3.96 -20.21 3.37
C VAL A 736 4.50 -20.06 4.78
N SER A 737 4.25 -21.03 5.67
CA SER A 737 4.84 -21.03 7.02
C SER A 737 6.38 -20.99 6.95
N ALA A 738 6.99 -21.77 6.06
CA ALA A 738 8.42 -21.72 5.81
C ALA A 738 8.87 -20.31 5.36
N LEU A 739 8.23 -19.73 4.34
CA LEU A 739 8.54 -18.39 3.84
C LEU A 739 8.42 -17.29 4.92
N LEU A 740 7.30 -17.26 5.65
CA LEU A 740 7.00 -16.26 6.67
C LEU A 740 8.05 -16.25 7.79
N HIS A 741 8.52 -17.43 8.17
CA HIS A 741 9.42 -17.63 9.31
C HIS A 741 10.88 -17.61 8.93
N ALA A 742 11.25 -18.14 7.76
CA ALA A 742 12.64 -18.39 7.38
C ALA A 742 13.25 -17.33 6.49
N VAL A 743 12.44 -16.59 5.70
CA VAL A 743 12.98 -15.75 4.63
C VAL A 743 12.41 -14.34 4.65
N ALA A 744 11.09 -14.20 4.76
CA ALA A 744 10.44 -12.95 4.38
C ALA A 744 10.04 -12.09 5.58
N VAL A 745 8.89 -12.37 6.21
CA VAL A 745 8.22 -11.41 7.11
C VAL A 745 9.00 -11.13 8.39
N VAL A 746 9.35 -12.17 9.14
CA VAL A 746 10.05 -11.96 10.43
C VAL A 746 11.49 -11.49 10.24
N LYS A 747 12.11 -11.84 9.10
CA LYS A 747 13.45 -11.37 8.71
C LYS A 747 13.44 -9.91 8.36
N ALA A 748 12.48 -9.46 7.55
CA ALA A 748 12.30 -8.05 7.23
C ALA A 748 12.12 -7.20 8.50
N GLY A 749 11.39 -7.70 9.50
CA GLY A 749 11.26 -7.04 10.80
C GLY A 749 12.60 -6.94 11.54
N ALA A 750 13.33 -8.04 11.69
CA ALA A 750 14.63 -8.04 12.38
C ALA A 750 15.71 -7.24 11.62
N PHE A 751 15.71 -7.30 10.29
CA PHE A 751 16.57 -6.50 9.43
C PHE A 751 16.25 -5.01 9.56
N GLY A 752 14.97 -4.64 9.65
CA GLY A 752 14.56 -3.28 9.94
C GLY A 752 15.09 -2.78 11.29
N VAL A 753 15.10 -3.64 12.33
CA VAL A 753 15.72 -3.28 13.62
C VAL A 753 17.21 -2.98 13.46
N LEU A 754 17.95 -3.81 12.70
CA LEU A 754 19.36 -3.57 12.43
C LEU A 754 19.59 -2.22 11.73
N ARG A 755 18.82 -1.93 10.66
CA ARG A 755 18.89 -0.66 9.93
C ARG A 755 18.57 0.55 10.83
N ILE A 756 17.56 0.44 11.70
CA ILE A 756 17.19 1.54 12.61
C ILE A 756 18.30 1.79 13.65
N VAL A 757 18.84 0.73 14.25
CA VAL A 757 19.86 0.86 15.31
C VAL A 757 21.18 1.38 14.74
N TYR A 758 21.64 0.84 13.62
CA TYR A 758 22.98 1.16 13.09
C TYR A 758 22.98 2.28 12.05
N ASP A 759 22.01 2.32 11.13
CA ASP A 759 22.06 3.24 9.99
C ASP A 759 21.24 4.51 10.19
N VAL A 760 20.30 4.53 11.14
CA VAL A 760 19.48 5.71 11.46
C VAL A 760 19.97 6.38 12.74
N PHE A 761 19.99 5.65 13.85
CA PHE A 761 20.42 6.20 15.14
C PHE A 761 21.92 6.15 15.35
N GLY A 762 22.62 5.14 14.82
CA GLY A 762 24.02 4.91 15.16
C GLY A 762 24.21 4.26 16.52
N GLY A 763 25.31 3.51 16.66
CA GLY A 763 25.63 2.80 17.91
C GLY A 763 25.84 3.74 19.10
N THR A 764 26.62 4.81 18.90
CA THR A 764 27.00 5.76 19.96
C THR A 764 25.80 6.50 20.53
N LEU A 765 24.96 7.09 19.66
CA LEU A 765 23.76 7.81 20.08
C LEU A 765 22.73 6.86 20.74
N ALA A 766 22.51 5.67 20.15
CA ALA A 766 21.60 4.68 20.73
C ALA A 766 22.05 4.23 22.14
N GLN A 767 23.35 4.15 22.40
CA GLN A 767 23.90 3.87 23.71
C GLN A 767 23.74 5.06 24.67
N GLY A 768 24.14 6.26 24.24
CA GLY A 768 24.09 7.48 25.04
C GLY A 768 22.69 7.83 25.53
N MET A 769 21.67 7.55 24.71
CA MET A 769 20.25 7.75 25.06
C MET A 769 19.62 6.59 25.84
N GLY A 770 20.35 5.50 26.11
CA GLY A 770 19.83 4.30 26.79
C GLY A 770 18.83 3.47 25.97
N LEU A 771 18.69 3.75 24.66
CA LEU A 771 17.74 3.09 23.76
C LEU A 771 18.09 1.62 23.55
N ALA A 772 19.39 1.33 23.44
CA ALA A 772 19.90 -0.02 23.24
C ALA A 772 19.62 -0.95 24.43
N ALA A 773 19.81 -0.46 25.66
CA ALA A 773 19.50 -1.21 26.87
C ALA A 773 18.00 -1.55 26.95
N GLY A 774 17.13 -0.59 26.65
CA GLY A 774 15.68 -0.84 26.57
C GLY A 774 15.32 -1.90 25.53
N LEU A 775 15.94 -1.85 24.35
CA LEU A 775 15.75 -2.85 23.30
C LEU A 775 16.25 -4.25 23.71
N ALA A 776 17.40 -4.33 24.39
CA ALA A 776 17.97 -5.59 24.89
C ALA A 776 17.02 -6.27 25.89
N VAL A 777 16.39 -5.51 26.80
CA VAL A 777 15.39 -6.03 27.74
C VAL A 777 14.17 -6.56 27.00
N VAL A 778 13.63 -5.83 26.03
CA VAL A 778 12.50 -6.29 25.20
C VAL A 778 12.85 -7.58 24.45
N ALA A 779 14.07 -7.67 23.91
CA ALA A 779 14.56 -8.85 23.24
C ALA A 779 14.66 -10.04 24.19
N ALA A 780 15.25 -9.87 25.37
CA ALA A 780 15.40 -10.90 26.39
C ALA A 780 14.05 -11.44 26.89
N VAL A 781 13.10 -10.55 27.18
CA VAL A 781 11.73 -10.92 27.56
C VAL A 781 11.08 -11.72 26.43
N THR A 782 11.24 -11.30 25.18
CA THR A 782 10.68 -12.01 24.02
C THR A 782 11.33 -13.39 23.81
N ILE A 783 12.65 -13.51 24.03
CA ILE A 783 13.41 -14.77 23.98
C ILE A 783 12.82 -15.78 24.97
N LEU A 784 12.67 -15.39 26.24
CA LEU A 784 12.18 -16.27 27.31
C LEU A 784 10.69 -16.59 27.13
N TYR A 785 9.87 -15.57 26.89
CA TYR A 785 8.44 -15.73 26.68
C TYR A 785 8.13 -16.66 25.50
N GLY A 786 8.79 -16.44 24.34
CA GLY A 786 8.63 -17.29 23.17
C GLY A 786 9.02 -18.74 23.44
N SER A 787 10.13 -18.96 24.17
CA SER A 787 10.61 -20.30 24.53
C SER A 787 9.62 -21.01 25.47
N LEU A 788 9.14 -20.32 26.51
CA LEU A 788 8.14 -20.86 27.44
C LEU A 788 6.84 -21.20 26.73
N ARG A 789 6.32 -20.31 25.89
CA ARG A 789 5.07 -20.55 25.15
C ARG A 789 5.18 -21.69 24.17
N ALA A 790 6.35 -21.91 23.56
CA ALA A 790 6.60 -23.04 22.67
C ALA A 790 6.46 -24.38 23.41
N LEU A 791 6.97 -24.49 24.65
CA LEU A 791 6.87 -25.69 25.48
C LEU A 791 5.42 -26.14 25.69
N TYR A 792 4.51 -25.20 25.91
CA TYR A 792 3.08 -25.46 26.12
C TYR A 792 2.27 -25.71 24.83
N GLN A 793 2.88 -25.69 23.64
CA GLN A 793 2.15 -25.95 22.40
C GLN A 793 2.19 -27.43 22.02
N ASP A 794 1.02 -28.04 21.78
CA ASP A 794 0.92 -29.39 21.20
C ASP A 794 0.91 -29.38 19.66
N ASP A 795 0.37 -28.34 19.01
CA ASP A 795 0.45 -28.19 17.55
C ASP A 795 1.90 -27.91 17.11
N LEU A 796 2.43 -28.76 16.23
CA LEU A 796 3.84 -28.71 15.83
C LEU A 796 4.20 -27.37 15.18
N LYS A 797 3.38 -26.88 14.24
CA LYS A 797 3.65 -25.61 13.55
C LYS A 797 3.55 -24.41 14.49
N ARG A 798 2.60 -24.41 15.45
CA ARG A 798 2.51 -23.37 16.48
C ARG A 798 3.70 -23.39 17.43
N ARG A 799 4.19 -24.57 17.84
CA ARG A 799 5.43 -24.70 18.61
C ARG A 799 6.62 -24.11 17.85
N LEU A 800 6.74 -24.42 16.56
CA LEU A 800 7.76 -23.84 15.68
C LEU A 800 7.62 -22.32 15.51
N ALA A 801 6.40 -21.78 15.56
CA ALA A 801 6.15 -20.35 15.50
C ALA A 801 6.60 -19.61 16.77
N TYR A 802 6.28 -20.11 17.97
CA TYR A 802 6.75 -19.49 19.22
C TYR A 802 8.27 -19.59 19.39
N SER A 803 8.89 -20.69 18.95
CA SER A 803 10.35 -20.75 18.90
C SER A 803 10.95 -19.79 17.85
N THR A 804 10.16 -19.32 16.87
CA THR A 804 10.59 -18.23 15.99
C THR A 804 10.53 -16.88 16.69
N VAL A 805 9.46 -16.61 17.46
CA VAL A 805 9.35 -15.42 18.32
C VAL A 805 10.60 -15.28 19.20
N SER A 806 11.01 -16.38 19.83
CA SER A 806 12.24 -16.42 20.62
C SER A 806 13.48 -16.14 19.76
N GLN A 807 13.70 -16.91 18.69
CA GLN A 807 14.99 -16.92 17.98
C GLN A 807 15.21 -15.69 17.09
N VAL A 808 14.16 -15.07 16.56
CA VAL A 808 14.29 -13.77 15.89
C VAL A 808 14.75 -12.70 16.88
N SER A 809 14.37 -12.82 18.16
CA SER A 809 14.79 -11.88 19.19
C SER A 809 16.25 -12.04 19.62
N TYR A 810 16.93 -13.12 19.25
CA TYR A 810 18.39 -13.22 19.39
C TYR A 810 19.10 -12.25 18.42
N ILE A 811 18.53 -12.03 17.23
CA ILE A 811 19.04 -11.05 16.26
C ILE A 811 18.90 -9.64 16.83
N VAL A 812 17.71 -9.33 17.37
CA VAL A 812 17.42 -8.03 18.02
C VAL A 812 18.32 -7.80 19.23
N LEU A 813 18.55 -8.84 20.05
CA LEU A 813 19.48 -8.78 21.17
C LEU A 813 20.91 -8.52 20.70
N GLY A 814 21.37 -9.17 19.64
CA GLY A 814 22.69 -8.92 19.05
C GLY A 814 22.85 -7.48 18.56
N ALA A 815 21.79 -6.89 17.97
CA ALA A 815 21.77 -5.48 17.59
C ALA A 815 21.84 -4.55 18.81
N ALA A 816 21.18 -4.93 19.91
CA ALA A 816 21.06 -4.12 21.12
C ALA A 816 22.28 -4.18 22.05
N LEU A 817 23.16 -5.20 21.91
CA LEU A 817 24.38 -5.32 22.71
C LEU A 817 25.44 -4.26 22.38
N LEU A 818 25.35 -3.62 21.21
CA LEU A 818 26.26 -2.56 20.75
C LEU A 818 27.75 -2.88 21.00
N GLY A 819 28.30 -3.77 20.19
CA GLY A 819 29.73 -4.03 20.09
C GLY A 819 30.01 -5.07 19.01
N PRO A 820 31.22 -5.11 18.43
CA PRO A 820 31.51 -5.86 17.21
C PRO A 820 31.14 -7.34 17.35
N VAL A 821 31.52 -7.98 18.47
CA VAL A 821 31.27 -9.42 18.69
C VAL A 821 29.78 -9.75 18.84
N GLY A 822 29.01 -8.92 19.58
CA GLY A 822 27.57 -9.11 19.74
C GLY A 822 26.82 -8.91 18.43
N THR A 823 27.21 -7.90 17.66
CA THR A 823 26.65 -7.61 16.33
C THR A 823 26.92 -8.75 15.35
N ILE A 824 28.15 -9.30 15.31
CA ILE A 824 28.48 -10.49 14.52
C ILE A 824 27.53 -11.65 14.86
N GLY A 825 27.33 -11.90 16.17
CA GLY A 825 26.41 -12.92 16.66
C GLY A 825 24.98 -12.73 16.14
N GLY A 826 24.47 -11.50 16.18
CA GLY A 826 23.13 -11.17 15.66
C GLY A 826 23.01 -11.35 14.15
N LEU A 827 23.97 -10.83 13.38
CA LEU A 827 24.01 -10.89 11.92
C LEU A 827 24.09 -12.34 11.42
N VAL A 828 25.01 -13.13 11.97
CA VAL A 828 25.16 -14.53 11.56
C VAL A 828 23.94 -15.36 11.99
N HIS A 829 23.31 -15.04 13.13
CA HIS A 829 22.07 -15.68 13.56
C HIS A 829 20.91 -15.44 12.58
N LEU A 830 20.84 -14.27 11.93
CA LEU A 830 19.83 -13.95 10.92
C LEU A 830 19.81 -15.00 9.79
N VAL A 831 21.00 -15.44 9.35
CA VAL A 831 21.18 -16.47 8.32
C VAL A 831 20.95 -17.87 8.89
N HIS A 832 21.65 -18.23 9.96
CA HIS A 832 21.61 -19.59 10.51
C HIS A 832 20.18 -19.99 10.94
N GLN A 833 19.47 -19.08 11.60
CA GLN A 833 18.09 -19.32 12.03
C GLN A 833 17.13 -19.50 10.85
N GLY A 834 17.33 -18.76 9.74
CA GLY A 834 16.57 -18.94 8.50
C GLY A 834 16.65 -20.37 7.99
N ILE A 835 17.86 -20.91 7.86
CA ILE A 835 18.11 -22.26 7.32
C ILE A 835 17.58 -23.34 8.27
N MET A 836 17.77 -23.20 9.58
CA MET A 836 17.21 -24.15 10.54
C MET A 836 15.68 -24.12 10.55
N LYS A 837 15.07 -22.93 10.49
CA LYS A 837 13.60 -22.81 10.49
C LYS A 837 12.96 -23.35 9.24
N ILE A 838 13.54 -23.10 8.07
CA ILE A 838 12.97 -23.59 6.82
C ILE A 838 12.95 -25.13 6.79
N THR A 839 14.01 -25.75 7.31
CA THR A 839 14.13 -27.20 7.47
C THR A 839 13.01 -27.72 8.38
N LEU A 840 12.83 -27.14 9.56
CA LEU A 840 11.79 -27.57 10.51
C LEU A 840 10.37 -27.43 9.94
N PHE A 841 10.08 -26.36 9.20
CA PHE A 841 8.77 -26.17 8.58
C PHE A 841 8.54 -27.07 7.37
N PHE A 842 9.57 -27.39 6.58
CA PHE A 842 9.46 -28.42 5.54
C PHE A 842 9.25 -29.81 6.13
N CYS A 843 9.96 -30.17 7.21
CA CYS A 843 9.70 -31.41 7.94
C CYS A 843 8.25 -31.48 8.45
N ALA A 844 7.75 -30.40 9.09
CA ALA A 844 6.36 -30.33 9.54
C ALA A 844 5.36 -30.44 8.38
N GLY A 845 5.69 -29.89 7.20
CA GLY A 845 4.90 -30.04 5.98
C GLY A 845 4.92 -31.47 5.42
N ASN A 846 6.07 -32.14 5.45
CA ASN A 846 6.24 -33.52 4.99
C ASN A 846 5.46 -34.49 5.88
N LEU A 847 5.51 -34.29 7.20
CA LEU A 847 4.74 -35.05 8.20
C LEU A 847 3.23 -34.87 7.99
N ALA A 848 2.80 -33.62 7.78
CA ALA A 848 1.41 -33.28 7.52
C ALA A 848 0.88 -33.91 6.22
N GLU A 849 1.66 -33.87 5.14
CA GLU A 849 1.23 -34.36 3.82
C GLU A 849 1.30 -35.88 3.70
N THR A 850 2.29 -36.52 4.32
CA THR A 850 2.56 -37.95 4.15
C THR A 850 1.83 -38.80 5.21
N LEU A 851 1.81 -38.33 6.46
CA LEU A 851 1.28 -39.09 7.60
C LEU A 851 0.04 -38.45 8.24
N GLY A 852 -0.36 -37.25 7.82
CA GLY A 852 -1.46 -36.51 8.46
C GLY A 852 -1.14 -35.99 9.86
N ILE A 853 0.13 -36.01 10.26
CA ILE A 853 0.57 -35.65 11.61
C ILE A 853 0.67 -34.13 11.73
N HIS A 854 0.03 -33.58 12.76
CA HIS A 854 0.04 -32.16 13.05
C HIS A 854 0.44 -31.84 14.49
N LYS A 855 0.36 -32.82 15.40
CA LYS A 855 0.59 -32.64 16.82
C LYS A 855 1.86 -33.33 17.29
N VAL A 856 2.41 -32.83 18.39
CA VAL A 856 3.59 -33.39 19.03
C VAL A 856 3.26 -34.73 19.69
N GLY A 857 2.06 -34.89 20.25
CA GLY A 857 1.59 -36.16 20.80
C GLY A 857 1.54 -37.32 19.79
N GLU A 858 1.48 -37.01 18.49
CA GLU A 858 1.39 -38.00 17.40
C GLU A 858 2.78 -38.48 16.90
N MET A 859 3.87 -37.96 17.47
CA MET A 859 5.22 -38.16 16.95
C MET A 859 5.85 -39.52 17.29
N ALA A 860 5.18 -40.39 18.05
CA ALA A 860 5.73 -41.67 18.49
C ALA A 860 6.08 -42.60 17.31
N GLY A 861 7.35 -43.03 17.23
CA GLY A 861 7.86 -43.96 16.22
C GLY A 861 7.91 -43.40 14.78
N VAL A 862 7.71 -42.10 14.59
CA VAL A 862 7.69 -41.45 13.26
C VAL A 862 9.06 -41.50 12.58
N GLY A 863 10.16 -41.49 13.32
CA GLY A 863 11.52 -41.58 12.77
C GLY A 863 11.82 -42.90 12.08
N ARG A 864 11.18 -44.00 12.49
CA ARG A 864 11.29 -45.29 11.79
C ARG A 864 10.47 -45.33 10.50
N ARG A 865 9.45 -44.48 10.40
CA ARG A 865 8.59 -44.38 9.23
C ARG A 865 9.24 -43.49 8.19
N MET A 866 9.52 -42.23 8.55
CA MET A 866 10.12 -41.17 7.72
C MET A 866 11.53 -40.79 8.21
N PRO A 867 12.54 -41.68 8.07
CA PRO A 867 13.86 -41.50 8.67
C PRO A 867 14.60 -40.27 8.14
N TRP A 868 14.47 -39.95 6.86
CA TRP A 868 15.21 -38.83 6.26
C TRP A 868 14.58 -37.49 6.62
N THR A 869 13.25 -37.40 6.64
CA THR A 869 12.55 -36.21 7.13
C THR A 869 12.86 -35.97 8.62
N MET A 870 12.89 -37.02 9.44
CA MET A 870 13.21 -36.88 10.86
C MET A 870 14.69 -36.63 11.13
N ALA A 871 15.60 -37.12 10.30
CA ALA A 871 17.03 -36.79 10.40
C ALA A 871 17.26 -35.30 10.15
N ALA A 872 16.63 -34.74 9.10
CA ALA A 872 16.63 -33.31 8.85
C ALA A 872 16.02 -32.50 10.01
N PHE A 873 14.91 -32.97 10.59
CA PHE A 873 14.30 -32.33 11.76
C PHE A 873 15.25 -32.37 12.96
N SER A 874 15.92 -33.50 13.23
CA SER A 874 16.90 -33.64 14.30
C SER A 874 18.06 -32.66 14.12
N VAL A 875 18.67 -32.60 12.94
CA VAL A 875 19.79 -31.68 12.63
C VAL A 875 19.38 -30.23 12.90
N ALA A 876 18.25 -29.80 12.36
CA ALA A 876 17.78 -28.44 12.57
C ALA A 876 17.41 -28.17 14.04
N ALA A 877 16.78 -29.13 14.74
CA ALA A 877 16.43 -28.99 16.15
C ALA A 877 17.66 -28.87 17.06
N LEU A 878 18.69 -29.70 16.83
CA LEU A 878 19.97 -29.63 17.56
C LEU A 878 20.69 -28.30 17.25
N GLY A 879 20.59 -27.80 16.02
CA GLY A 879 21.07 -26.47 15.67
C GLY A 879 20.33 -25.36 16.42
N MET A 880 18.99 -25.41 16.53
CA MET A 880 18.21 -24.44 17.29
C MET A 880 18.55 -24.45 18.80
N ILE A 881 18.89 -25.62 19.34
CA ILE A 881 19.42 -25.77 20.71
C ILE A 881 20.80 -25.09 20.80
N GLY A 882 21.65 -25.27 19.79
CA GLY A 882 22.99 -24.70 19.70
C GLY A 882 24.09 -25.71 19.98
N LEU A 883 23.93 -26.95 19.52
CA LEU A 883 24.93 -28.01 19.70
C LEU A 883 25.96 -28.03 18.56
N PRO A 884 27.28 -28.16 18.83
CA PRO A 884 28.28 -28.41 17.80
C PRO A 884 28.04 -29.75 17.08
N PRO A 885 28.35 -29.88 15.77
CA PRO A 885 28.91 -28.86 14.86
C PRO A 885 27.85 -28.07 14.07
N MET A 886 26.66 -27.82 14.62
CA MET A 886 25.58 -27.15 13.89
C MET A 886 25.79 -25.63 13.84
N ALA A 887 25.34 -24.98 12.76
CA ALA A 887 25.47 -23.54 12.55
C ALA A 887 24.91 -22.67 13.72
N GLY A 888 23.84 -23.14 14.38
CA GLY A 888 23.26 -22.43 15.51
C GLY A 888 24.21 -22.24 16.71
N PHE A 889 25.17 -23.17 16.91
CA PHE A 889 26.21 -23.03 17.94
C PHE A 889 27.05 -21.77 17.72
N VAL A 890 27.57 -21.59 16.49
CA VAL A 890 28.41 -20.45 16.10
C VAL A 890 27.74 -19.13 16.46
N SER A 891 26.49 -18.94 16.02
CA SER A 891 25.76 -17.70 16.28
C SER A 891 25.55 -17.39 17.76
N LYS A 892 25.22 -18.42 18.55
CA LYS A 892 24.96 -18.26 19.99
C LYS A 892 26.24 -18.05 20.79
N TRP A 893 27.34 -18.65 20.34
CA TRP A 893 28.65 -18.44 20.93
C TRP A 893 29.05 -16.98 20.86
N TYR A 894 28.98 -16.37 19.66
CA TYR A 894 29.30 -14.96 19.46
C TYR A 894 28.35 -14.02 20.22
N LEU A 895 27.04 -14.35 20.31
CA LEU A 895 26.12 -13.58 21.16
C LEU A 895 26.50 -13.65 22.66
N GLY A 896 26.92 -14.83 23.14
CA GLY A 896 27.35 -15.02 24.53
C GLY A 896 28.65 -14.29 24.85
N THR A 897 29.67 -14.44 24.00
CA THR A 897 30.95 -13.72 24.18
C THR A 897 30.81 -12.23 23.97
N GLY A 898 29.94 -11.80 23.04
CA GLY A 898 29.61 -10.40 22.81
C GLY A 898 28.91 -9.76 24.00
N ALA A 899 28.00 -10.48 24.67
CA ALA A 899 27.39 -10.03 25.91
C ALA A 899 28.42 -9.82 27.03
N LEU A 900 29.39 -10.73 27.18
CA LEU A 900 30.47 -10.58 28.15
C LEU A 900 31.38 -9.39 27.81
N ALA A 901 31.70 -9.20 26.53
CA ALA A 901 32.52 -8.08 26.07
C ALA A 901 31.82 -6.72 26.29
N ALA A 902 30.49 -6.68 26.17
CA ALA A 902 29.68 -5.48 26.45
C ALA A 902 29.42 -5.24 27.95
N GLY A 903 29.90 -6.12 28.85
CA GLY A 903 29.64 -6.03 30.29
C GLY A 903 28.23 -6.49 30.72
N GLU A 904 27.44 -7.04 29.79
CA GLU A 904 26.03 -7.41 29.99
C GLU A 904 25.88 -8.89 30.37
N ALA A 905 26.54 -9.32 31.45
CA ALA A 905 26.60 -10.75 31.84
C ALA A 905 25.23 -11.40 32.06
N TRP A 906 24.20 -10.64 32.42
CA TRP A 906 22.83 -11.14 32.57
C TRP A 906 22.25 -11.69 31.25
N VAL A 907 22.71 -11.19 30.10
CA VAL A 907 22.31 -11.68 28.77
C VAL A 907 22.75 -13.13 28.57
N VAL A 908 23.92 -13.51 29.08
CA VAL A 908 24.40 -14.90 29.01
C VAL A 908 23.43 -15.84 29.74
N ALA A 909 22.92 -15.44 30.90
CA ALA A 909 21.92 -16.22 31.64
C ALA A 909 20.63 -16.40 30.82
N VAL A 910 20.18 -15.36 30.11
CA VAL A 910 19.02 -15.43 29.20
C VAL A 910 19.27 -16.40 28.04
N LEU A 911 20.44 -16.35 27.41
CA LEU A 911 20.81 -17.24 26.30
C LEU A 911 20.90 -18.71 26.74
N LEU A 912 21.47 -18.97 27.93
CA LEU A 912 21.54 -20.30 28.53
C LEU A 912 20.14 -20.83 28.88
N ALA A 913 19.33 -20.03 29.57
CA ALA A 913 17.96 -20.39 29.93
C ALA A 913 17.12 -20.71 28.69
N SER A 914 17.20 -19.88 27.65
CA SER A 914 16.50 -20.14 26.40
C SER A 914 17.03 -21.39 25.68
N SER A 915 18.33 -21.67 25.72
CA SER A 915 18.90 -22.89 25.14
C SER A 915 18.45 -24.16 25.87
N LEU A 916 18.33 -24.12 27.20
CA LEU A 916 17.73 -25.19 27.99
C LEU A 916 16.25 -25.38 27.66
N LEU A 917 15.48 -24.29 27.52
CA LEU A 917 14.09 -24.36 27.08
C LEU A 917 13.96 -24.94 25.66
N ASN A 918 14.86 -24.56 24.74
CA ASN A 918 14.93 -25.15 23.39
C ASN A 918 15.11 -26.67 23.46
N ALA A 919 16.01 -27.16 24.32
CA ALA A 919 16.18 -28.58 24.55
C ALA A 919 14.89 -29.20 25.12
N ALA A 920 14.27 -28.56 26.10
CA ALA A 920 13.05 -29.05 26.76
C ALA A 920 11.86 -29.22 25.80
N TYR A 921 11.71 -28.37 24.76
CA TYR A 921 10.59 -28.51 23.82
C TYR A 921 10.94 -29.27 22.51
N PHE A 922 12.22 -29.48 22.18
CA PHE A 922 12.64 -30.26 21.00
C PHE A 922 13.06 -31.70 21.32
N LEU A 923 13.86 -31.94 22.36
CA LEU A 923 14.36 -33.29 22.67
C LEU A 923 13.23 -34.31 22.91
N PRO A 924 12.11 -33.97 23.57
CA PRO A 924 11.00 -34.92 23.69
C PRO A 924 10.39 -35.33 22.35
N ILE A 925 10.39 -34.44 21.35
CA ILE A 925 9.93 -34.75 19.98
C ILE A 925 10.88 -35.76 19.35
N LEU A 926 12.19 -35.53 19.45
CA LEU A 926 13.20 -36.44 18.92
C LEU A 926 13.15 -37.80 19.61
N HIS A 927 13.00 -37.80 20.94
CA HIS A 927 12.87 -39.02 21.73
C HIS A 927 11.63 -39.83 21.31
N ALA A 928 10.46 -39.16 21.19
CA ALA A 928 9.24 -39.81 20.72
C ALA A 928 9.40 -40.36 19.29
N ALA A 929 10.02 -39.60 18.38
CA ALA A 929 10.17 -40.00 16.99
C ALA A 929 11.09 -41.22 16.80
N TRP A 930 12.23 -41.27 17.48
CA TRP A 930 13.26 -42.28 17.25
C TRP A 930 13.17 -43.49 18.18
N PHE A 931 12.81 -43.27 19.45
CA PHE A 931 12.96 -44.28 20.50
C PHE A 931 11.63 -44.91 20.94
N ARG A 932 10.48 -44.25 20.75
CA ARG A 932 9.17 -44.85 21.07
C ARG A 932 8.66 -45.73 19.92
N ALA A 933 7.91 -46.77 20.27
CA ALA A 933 7.24 -47.62 19.28
C ALA A 933 6.09 -46.86 18.60
N PRO A 934 5.81 -47.13 17.30
CA PRO A 934 4.66 -46.57 16.61
C PRO A 934 3.35 -47.10 17.22
N PRO A 935 2.25 -46.31 17.21
CA PRO A 935 0.96 -46.75 17.73
C PRO A 935 0.44 -48.02 17.04
N ALA A 936 -0.22 -48.91 17.80
CA ALA A 936 -0.86 -50.10 17.25
C ALA A 936 -1.92 -49.69 16.21
N GLY A 937 -1.85 -50.26 14.99
CA GLY A 937 -2.73 -49.90 13.87
C GLY A 937 -2.28 -48.69 13.04
N ALA A 938 -1.09 -48.13 13.29
CA ALA A 938 -0.53 -47.10 12.42
C ALA A 938 -0.40 -47.63 10.98
N ALA A 939 -1.09 -46.98 10.03
CA ALA A 939 -1.13 -47.41 8.64
C ALA A 939 0.28 -47.61 8.04
N LYS A 940 0.48 -48.74 7.35
CA LYS A 940 1.62 -49.01 6.46
C LYS A 940 1.52 -48.10 5.21
N GLY A 941 1.64 -46.79 5.41
CA GLY A 941 1.68 -45.80 4.33
C GLY A 941 3.08 -45.73 3.68
N ARG A 942 3.30 -44.75 2.79
CA ARG A 942 4.63 -44.47 2.24
C ARG A 942 5.62 -44.24 3.38
N HIS A 943 6.79 -44.87 3.29
CA HIS A 943 7.88 -44.65 4.23
C HIS A 943 8.33 -43.19 4.22
N GLU A 944 8.47 -42.55 3.07
CA GLU A 944 8.98 -41.17 3.01
C GLU A 944 8.14 -40.26 2.10
N ALA A 945 8.31 -38.95 2.29
CA ALA A 945 7.69 -37.93 1.45
C ALA A 945 8.12 -38.07 -0.02
N LYS A 946 7.33 -37.51 -0.94
CA LYS A 946 7.70 -37.43 -2.36
C LYS A 946 9.07 -36.74 -2.52
N SER A 947 9.85 -37.14 -3.53
CA SER A 947 11.20 -36.58 -3.75
C SER A 947 11.23 -35.06 -3.91
N SER A 948 10.18 -34.47 -4.51
CA SER A 948 10.02 -33.02 -4.64
C SER A 948 9.87 -32.27 -3.30
N LEU A 949 9.44 -32.97 -2.25
CA LEU A 949 9.33 -32.45 -0.88
C LEU A 949 10.55 -32.81 -0.03
N LEU A 950 11.13 -34.00 -0.25
CA LEU A 950 12.25 -34.49 0.56
C LEU A 950 13.57 -33.79 0.23
N TRP A 951 13.90 -33.64 -1.06
CA TRP A 951 15.18 -33.05 -1.47
C TRP A 951 15.40 -31.63 -0.94
N PRO A 952 14.44 -30.69 -1.05
CA PRO A 952 14.57 -29.37 -0.45
C PRO A 952 14.86 -29.41 1.05
N THR A 953 14.20 -30.30 1.79
CA THR A 953 14.38 -30.49 3.24
C THR A 953 15.78 -31.00 3.59
N LEU A 954 16.29 -31.97 2.84
CA LEU A 954 17.62 -32.53 3.07
C LEU A 954 18.73 -31.53 2.72
N VAL A 955 18.56 -30.76 1.63
CA VAL A 955 19.51 -29.70 1.26
C VAL A 955 19.62 -28.66 2.36
N THR A 956 18.51 -28.19 2.94
CA THR A 956 18.56 -27.17 4.00
C THR A 956 19.08 -27.73 5.32
N ALA A 957 18.84 -29.01 5.62
CA ALA A 957 19.47 -29.70 6.73
C ALA A 957 20.99 -29.81 6.55
N ALA A 958 21.46 -30.19 5.36
CA ALA A 958 22.88 -30.27 5.04
C ALA A 958 23.55 -28.89 5.17
N LEU A 959 22.91 -27.83 4.67
CA LEU A 959 23.40 -26.44 4.84
C LEU A 959 23.56 -26.06 6.32
N THR A 960 22.70 -26.55 7.22
CA THR A 960 22.82 -26.30 8.67
C THR A 960 24.12 -26.88 9.25
N VAL A 961 24.56 -28.04 8.75
CA VAL A 961 25.81 -28.69 9.18
C VAL A 961 27.01 -28.06 8.48
N ILE A 962 26.94 -27.84 7.16
CA ILE A 962 28.01 -27.27 6.36
C ILE A 962 28.40 -25.88 6.89
N LEU A 963 27.43 -25.01 7.18
CA LEU A 963 27.73 -23.68 7.69
C LEU A 963 28.27 -23.69 9.13
N GLY A 964 28.04 -24.75 9.90
CA GLY A 964 28.67 -24.93 11.21
C GLY A 964 30.09 -25.46 11.11
N LEU A 965 30.35 -26.44 10.24
CA LEU A 965 31.68 -27.02 10.02
C LEU A 965 32.64 -26.07 9.30
N PHE A 966 32.14 -25.33 8.31
CA PHE A 966 32.91 -24.40 7.48
C PHE A 966 32.65 -22.95 7.88
N ALA A 967 32.37 -22.69 9.17
CA ALA A 967 32.03 -21.36 9.65
C ALA A 967 33.14 -20.33 9.40
N SER A 968 34.41 -20.74 9.42
CA SER A 968 35.57 -19.88 9.15
C SER A 968 35.95 -19.75 7.67
N SER A 969 35.14 -20.31 6.75
CA SER A 969 35.42 -20.19 5.31
C SER A 969 35.20 -18.74 4.84
N PRO A 970 36.00 -18.20 3.89
CA PRO A 970 35.86 -16.83 3.41
C PRO A 970 34.48 -16.49 2.83
N VAL A 971 33.76 -17.48 2.33
CA VAL A 971 32.41 -17.34 1.76
C VAL A 971 31.30 -17.62 2.78
N ALA A 972 31.66 -17.95 4.03
CA ALA A 972 30.69 -18.26 5.07
C ALA A 972 29.99 -16.99 5.59
N PRO A 973 28.74 -17.11 6.07
CA PRO A 973 28.01 -16.00 6.67
C PRO A 973 28.72 -15.37 7.88
N LEU A 974 29.54 -16.12 8.60
CA LEU A 974 30.29 -15.61 9.76
C LEU A 974 31.35 -14.59 9.32
N THR A 975 32.19 -14.92 8.35
CA THR A 975 33.21 -14.00 7.83
C THR A 975 32.58 -12.74 7.24
N TRP A 976 31.42 -12.89 6.59
CA TRP A 976 30.63 -11.75 6.12
C TRP A 976 30.09 -10.88 7.26
N ALA A 977 29.61 -11.50 8.35
CA ALA A 977 29.17 -10.77 9.53
C ALA A 977 30.33 -10.06 10.26
N GLU A 978 31.52 -10.68 10.30
CA GLU A 978 32.76 -10.07 10.81
C GLU A 978 33.16 -8.86 9.98
N TYR A 979 33.11 -8.97 8.65
CA TYR A 979 33.37 -7.86 7.74
C TYR A 979 32.39 -6.70 7.98
N ILE A 980 31.09 -6.96 8.00
CA ILE A 980 30.06 -5.93 8.26
C ILE A 980 30.30 -5.24 9.60
N ALA A 981 30.48 -6.01 10.69
CA ALA A 981 30.65 -5.43 12.00
C ALA A 981 31.91 -4.57 12.12
N THR A 982 33.03 -5.03 11.55
CA THR A 982 34.33 -4.33 11.68
C THR A 982 34.55 -3.22 10.66
N GLN A 983 33.85 -3.22 9.53
CA GLN A 983 34.06 -2.23 8.46
C GLN A 983 32.92 -1.23 8.33
N GLU A 984 31.66 -1.63 8.62
CA GLU A 984 30.50 -0.74 8.44
C GLU A 984 30.03 -0.12 9.77
N PHE A 985 30.08 -0.86 10.88
CA PHE A 985 29.50 -0.41 12.15
C PHE A 985 30.52 0.06 13.19
N TYR A 986 31.71 -0.53 13.20
CA TYR A 986 32.80 -0.17 14.10
C TYR A 986 34.14 -0.07 13.34
N PRO A 987 34.25 0.88 12.37
CA PRO A 987 35.44 1.06 11.54
C PRO A 987 36.69 1.50 12.31
#